data_AF-A0AAD5QGL9-F1
#
_entry.id   AF-A0AAD5QGL9-F1
#
_cell.length_a   1.000
_cell.length_b   1.000
_cell.length_c   1.000
_cell.angle_alpha   90.00
_cell.angle_beta   90.00
_cell.angle_gamma   90.00
#
_symmetry.space_group_name_H-M   'P 1'
#
loop_
_entity.id
_entity.type
_entity.pdbx_description
1 polymer ?
#
loop_
_entity_poly.entity_id
_entity_poly.type
_entity_poly.pdbx_seq_one_letter_code
_entity_poly.pdbx_strand_id
1 'polypeptide(L)'
;MEFGVYHFEHFLQGHRSQLEAGGIPPELWGSLYSKLMQQTFDAGNYFRILCEETDEGGANWSVFATKDLHPTDEYNVFLVDHAWTFQPRDARVQLEELPHLVERMKSLLDIDGDDESVVGSVGENEITTDEQERLKIEQQLQASSNNSAPLPRLESVDARLCYTVKETNSIIDKILRKMWKHIQTYTIKYKQEMDEESLPLWYIMDEFGVRISHSDTPNVRVVPLYFIPHKAAYSVIFLTKPVADGEEICRDFADHKISREHPEWRNFLMMPWTEDELEDIGEIPREPPDENFFLSGRTLDMVPAESAQKVAAEAIKRRDFSGPLRIFADELQLIANLEEVNYVEVSDWRNADVIWLRKHFHDFVQACEENPGVLINQFPYESCITVKDLLSAIVMNQEAENGPSWYQTCFNLYTELPQFVSYYLKRKASGLDNTWIIKPWNLARSMDIHVSNDLGQIVRLMESGPKIACKYIDHPVLFHRADNDCMVKFDLRFIVFVTDVRPLRAYVYNNFWIRFAVNEFSLQRLDDVDTHFTVFNYADDEKVLQMNCVDFVKRFEDTYPSIKWSSIQDKIVKVLRKAIEAACRFDPPRGIAKNVQSRAMYGADIMLQWSDSEEREVLPTLLEFNFMPDCERACRYYPDFADTVFQTLFLNNINKNKVTEI
;
A
#
# COMPACT_ATOMS: atom_id res chain seq x y z
N MET A 1 42.64 7.49 -10.54
CA MET A 1 42.86 8.35 -9.36
C MET A 1 42.31 7.62 -8.15
N GLU A 2 43.08 7.50 -7.07
CA GLU A 2 42.66 6.83 -5.83
C GLU A 2 42.10 7.89 -4.87
N PHE A 3 40.83 7.72 -4.47
CA PHE A 3 40.14 8.62 -3.53
C PHE A 3 39.97 7.91 -2.19
N GLY A 4 40.94 8.09 -1.29
CA GLY A 4 40.91 7.46 0.04
C GLY A 4 40.84 5.93 -0.01
N VAL A 5 40.05 5.32 0.89
CA VAL A 5 39.93 3.85 1.06
C VAL A 5 38.90 3.22 0.10
N TYR A 6 38.12 4.03 -0.63
CA TYR A 6 37.08 3.54 -1.54
C TYR A 6 37.59 3.54 -2.98
N HIS A 7 38.25 2.45 -3.40
CA HIS A 7 38.81 2.30 -4.74
C HIS A 7 37.75 1.93 -5.79
N PHE A 8 38.11 2.06 -7.07
CA PHE A 8 37.23 1.71 -8.19
C PHE A 8 36.74 0.25 -8.15
N GLU A 9 37.54 -0.69 -7.61
CA GLU A 9 37.12 -2.07 -7.42
C GLU A 9 35.95 -2.20 -6.42
N HIS A 10 35.99 -1.44 -5.32
CA HIS A 10 34.87 -1.38 -4.37
C HIS A 10 33.63 -0.77 -5.01
N PHE A 11 33.81 0.24 -5.86
CA PHE A 11 32.72 0.82 -6.64
C PHE A 11 32.05 -0.23 -7.53
N LEU A 12 32.83 -1.01 -8.31
CA LEU A 12 32.26 -2.07 -9.13
C LEU A 12 31.60 -3.17 -8.30
N GLN A 13 32.18 -3.56 -7.16
CA GLN A 13 31.60 -4.56 -6.29
C GLN A 13 30.22 -4.14 -5.73
N GLY A 14 30.07 -2.88 -5.34
CA GLY A 14 28.83 -2.35 -4.76
C GLY A 14 27.79 -1.86 -5.77
N HIS A 15 28.21 -1.48 -6.98
CA HIS A 15 27.35 -0.75 -7.93
C HIS A 15 27.15 -1.45 -9.28
N ARG A 16 27.85 -2.53 -9.60
CA ARG A 16 27.74 -3.21 -10.92
C ARG A 16 26.29 -3.51 -11.32
N SER A 17 25.49 -4.07 -10.42
CA SER A 17 24.08 -4.39 -10.71
C SER A 17 23.25 -3.14 -11.06
N GLN A 18 23.50 -2.02 -10.38
CA GLN A 18 22.85 -0.74 -10.67
C GLN A 18 23.30 -0.17 -12.02
N LEU A 19 24.61 -0.23 -12.32
CA LEU A 19 25.18 0.24 -13.59
C LEU A 19 24.63 -0.56 -14.78
N GLU A 20 24.59 -1.88 -14.66
CA GLU A 20 24.08 -2.79 -15.69
C GLU A 20 22.56 -2.63 -15.88
N ALA A 21 21.78 -2.54 -14.80
CA ALA A 21 20.33 -2.30 -14.87
C ALA A 21 19.99 -0.91 -15.45
N GLY A 22 20.79 0.11 -15.10
CA GLY A 22 20.72 1.45 -15.67
C GLY A 22 21.18 1.50 -17.14
N GLY A 23 21.80 0.44 -17.66
CA GLY A 23 22.36 0.38 -19.01
C GLY A 23 23.47 1.40 -19.26
N ILE A 24 24.21 1.79 -18.21
CA ILE A 24 25.34 2.71 -18.33
C ILE A 24 26.50 1.97 -19.01
N PRO A 25 27.02 2.44 -20.16
CA PRO A 25 28.11 1.77 -20.85
C PRO A 25 29.36 1.59 -19.97
N PRO A 26 30.02 0.42 -20.00
CA PRO A 26 31.20 0.13 -19.17
C PRO A 26 32.34 1.12 -19.33
N GLU A 27 32.50 1.71 -20.52
CA GLU A 27 33.51 2.71 -20.84
C GLU A 27 33.34 3.99 -20.01
N LEU A 28 32.12 4.29 -19.56
CA LEU A 28 31.81 5.48 -18.77
C LEU A 28 32.01 5.27 -17.26
N TRP A 29 32.15 4.02 -16.78
CA TRP A 29 32.15 3.71 -15.35
C TRP A 29 33.31 4.37 -14.59
N GLY A 30 34.49 4.49 -15.21
CA GLY A 30 35.67 5.10 -14.58
C GLY A 30 35.52 6.61 -14.36
N SER A 31 35.03 7.32 -15.38
CA SER A 31 34.72 8.75 -15.29
C SER A 31 33.57 9.00 -14.32
N LEU A 32 32.51 8.20 -14.39
CA LEU A 32 31.38 8.28 -13.48
C LEU A 32 31.83 8.14 -12.02
N TYR A 33 32.64 7.12 -11.70
CA TYR A 33 33.23 6.96 -10.37
C TYR A 33 34.03 8.20 -9.94
N SER A 34 34.86 8.74 -10.83
CA SER A 34 35.68 9.91 -10.52
C SER A 34 34.84 11.16 -10.26
N LYS A 35 33.77 11.37 -11.04
CA LYS A 35 32.81 12.48 -10.85
C LYS A 35 31.99 12.30 -9.57
N LEU A 36 31.55 11.07 -9.25
CA LEU A 36 30.84 10.77 -8.01
C LEU A 36 31.71 11.05 -6.78
N MET A 37 32.96 10.55 -6.74
CA MET A 37 33.86 10.78 -5.61
C MET A 37 34.19 12.26 -5.37
N GLN A 38 34.19 13.07 -6.43
CA GLN A 38 34.52 14.50 -6.36
C GLN A 38 33.28 15.41 -6.31
N GLN A 39 32.07 14.83 -6.45
CA GLN A 39 30.83 15.59 -6.65
C GLN A 39 30.95 16.60 -7.82
N THR A 40 31.49 16.15 -8.94
CA THR A 40 31.68 16.97 -10.14
C THR A 40 30.39 17.07 -10.95
N PHE A 41 29.70 18.21 -10.86
CA PHE A 41 28.53 18.57 -11.68
C PHE A 41 28.97 19.48 -12.84
N ASP A 42 29.35 18.90 -13.96
CA ASP A 42 29.97 19.61 -15.09
C ASP A 42 29.07 19.75 -16.32
N ALA A 43 27.78 19.40 -16.23
CA ALA A 43 26.83 19.51 -17.34
C ALA A 43 26.79 20.91 -17.98
N GLY A 44 26.91 21.98 -17.17
CA GLY A 44 26.94 23.36 -17.66
C GLY A 44 28.15 23.72 -18.55
N ASN A 45 29.20 22.89 -18.58
CA ASN A 45 30.32 23.07 -19.51
C ASN A 45 30.02 22.50 -20.91
N TYR A 46 28.95 21.73 -21.05
CA TYR A 46 28.60 20.99 -22.27
C TYR A 46 27.22 21.35 -22.80
N PHE A 47 26.32 21.82 -21.94
CA PHE A 47 24.95 22.12 -22.28
C PHE A 47 24.55 23.53 -21.87
N ARG A 48 23.57 24.10 -22.59
CA ARG A 48 22.89 25.35 -22.26
C ARG A 48 21.39 25.12 -22.19
N ILE A 49 20.73 25.78 -21.23
CA ILE A 49 19.27 25.79 -21.12
C ILE A 49 18.74 26.98 -21.91
N LEU A 50 17.70 26.78 -22.71
CA LEU A 50 17.00 27.81 -23.45
C LEU A 50 15.54 27.82 -23.00
N CYS A 51 15.00 29.02 -22.78
CA CYS A 51 13.62 29.26 -22.42
C CYS A 51 12.96 30.06 -23.53
N GLU A 52 11.91 29.51 -24.15
CA GLU A 52 11.07 30.21 -25.11
C GLU A 52 9.74 30.57 -24.45
N GLU A 53 9.41 31.86 -24.42
CA GLU A 53 8.08 32.30 -23.99
C GLU A 53 7.05 31.86 -25.03
N THR A 54 5.98 31.20 -24.60
CA THR A 54 4.88 30.79 -25.47
C THR A 54 3.87 31.92 -25.62
N ASP A 55 3.15 31.95 -26.75
CA ASP A 55 2.13 32.96 -27.03
C ASP A 55 0.99 33.01 -25.98
N GLU A 56 0.85 31.93 -25.18
CA GLU A 56 -0.15 31.79 -24.11
C GLU A 56 0.40 32.18 -22.72
N GLY A 57 1.62 32.73 -22.63
CA GLY A 57 2.23 33.17 -21.38
C GLY A 57 2.93 32.06 -20.58
N GLY A 58 3.18 30.90 -21.20
CA GLY A 58 3.98 29.81 -20.62
C GLY A 58 5.46 29.88 -21.02
N ALA A 59 6.27 29.00 -20.44
CA ALA A 59 7.69 28.85 -20.76
C ALA A 59 7.96 27.43 -21.27
N ASN A 60 8.50 27.32 -22.48
CA ASN A 60 9.04 26.07 -23.02
C ASN A 60 10.55 26.03 -22.77
N TRP A 61 11.00 24.96 -22.12
CA TRP A 61 12.40 24.78 -21.78
C TRP A 61 13.01 23.65 -22.61
N SER A 62 14.18 23.92 -23.17
CA SER A 62 14.98 22.96 -23.94
C SER A 62 16.44 23.04 -23.54
N VAL A 63 17.16 21.93 -23.69
CA VAL A 63 18.58 21.84 -23.34
C VAL A 63 19.38 21.51 -24.59
N PHE A 64 20.35 22.35 -24.95
CA PHE A 64 21.15 22.19 -26.17
C PHE A 64 22.62 21.92 -25.86
N ALA A 65 23.24 21.04 -26.65
CA ALA A 65 24.69 20.87 -26.62
C ALA A 65 25.41 22.13 -27.13
N THR A 66 26.60 22.37 -26.60
CA THR A 66 27.47 23.53 -26.94
C THR A 66 28.76 23.11 -27.65
N LYS A 67 28.87 21.81 -27.97
CA LYS A 67 29.98 21.18 -28.69
C LYS A 67 29.52 19.80 -29.18
N ASP A 68 30.25 19.22 -30.12
CA ASP A 68 30.02 17.84 -30.57
C ASP A 68 30.33 16.84 -29.45
N LEU A 69 29.39 15.92 -29.20
CA LEU A 69 29.50 14.88 -28.19
C LEU A 69 29.29 13.49 -28.80
N HIS A 70 30.02 12.51 -28.28
CA HIS A 70 29.95 11.13 -28.74
C HIS A 70 29.76 10.15 -27.57
N PRO A 71 28.91 9.12 -27.69
CA PRO A 71 28.63 8.16 -26.61
C PRO A 71 29.83 7.30 -26.19
N THR A 72 30.86 7.19 -27.03
CA THR A 72 32.09 6.43 -26.71
C THR A 72 33.17 7.27 -26.03
N ASP A 73 32.94 8.57 -25.85
CA ASP A 73 33.85 9.42 -25.09
C ASP A 73 33.59 9.21 -23.60
N GLU A 74 34.62 8.75 -22.88
CA GLU A 74 34.53 8.41 -21.46
C GLU A 74 34.09 9.60 -20.58
N TYR A 75 34.24 10.85 -21.02
CA TYR A 75 33.85 12.03 -20.26
C TYR A 75 32.38 12.43 -20.43
N ASN A 76 31.68 11.88 -21.44
CA ASN A 76 30.29 12.20 -21.76
C ASN A 76 29.28 11.42 -20.88
N VAL A 77 29.51 11.49 -19.58
CA VAL A 77 28.63 11.02 -18.51
C VAL A 77 28.48 12.15 -17.49
N PHE A 78 27.25 12.54 -17.16
CA PHE A 78 26.99 13.75 -16.36
C PHE A 78 26.16 13.39 -15.12
N LEU A 79 26.47 14.06 -14.02
CA LEU A 79 25.72 13.94 -12.77
C LEU A 79 24.71 15.08 -12.68
N VAL A 80 23.53 14.74 -12.17
CA VAL A 80 22.42 15.64 -11.87
C VAL A 80 21.99 15.37 -10.45
N ASP A 81 21.86 16.44 -9.68
CA ASP A 81 21.47 16.35 -8.27
C ASP A 81 19.94 16.21 -8.13
N HIS A 82 19.49 15.83 -6.95
CA HIS A 82 18.07 15.73 -6.62
C HIS A 82 17.68 16.98 -5.82
N ALA A 83 16.88 17.87 -6.43
CA ALA A 83 16.42 19.09 -5.78
C ALA A 83 15.54 18.82 -4.56
N TRP A 84 14.81 17.70 -4.60
CA TRP A 84 13.92 17.25 -3.54
C TRP A 84 13.76 15.74 -3.61
N THR A 85 13.91 15.05 -2.48
CA THR A 85 13.69 13.61 -2.33
C THR A 85 12.77 13.36 -1.15
N PHE A 86 11.71 12.58 -1.35
CA PHE A 86 10.62 12.43 -0.38
C PHE A 86 9.88 11.10 -0.52
N GLN A 87 9.11 10.74 0.51
CA GLN A 87 8.01 9.78 0.39
C GLN A 87 6.71 10.56 0.17
N PRO A 88 5.76 10.10 -0.67
CA PRO A 88 4.57 10.89 -1.00
C PRO A 88 3.74 11.30 0.22
N ARG A 89 3.67 10.44 1.25
CA ARG A 89 2.98 10.74 2.52
C ARG A 89 3.58 11.91 3.31
N ASP A 90 4.88 12.19 3.12
CA ASP A 90 5.60 13.24 3.85
C ASP A 90 5.71 14.52 3.00
N ALA A 91 5.31 14.47 1.72
CA ALA A 91 5.56 15.54 0.75
C ALA A 91 4.96 16.88 1.20
N ARG A 92 3.69 16.86 1.65
CA ARG A 92 3.03 18.06 2.12
C ARG A 92 3.66 18.60 3.39
N VAL A 93 3.89 17.75 4.39
CA VAL A 93 4.50 18.15 5.67
C VAL A 93 5.83 18.84 5.42
N GLN A 94 6.67 18.29 4.54
CA GLN A 94 7.93 18.92 4.15
C GLN A 94 7.75 20.30 3.49
N LEU A 95 6.75 20.47 2.61
CA LEU A 95 6.45 21.76 1.99
C LEU A 95 5.89 22.78 3.01
N GLU A 96 5.09 22.34 3.97
CA GLU A 96 4.55 23.19 5.04
C GLU A 96 5.65 23.64 6.01
N GLU A 97 6.60 22.77 6.33
CA GLU A 97 7.70 23.04 7.27
C GLU A 97 8.90 23.77 6.65
N LEU A 98 9.08 23.68 5.33
CA LEU A 98 10.26 24.21 4.62
C LEU A 98 9.89 25.25 3.56
N PRO A 99 9.72 26.54 3.92
CA PRO A 99 9.37 27.60 2.96
C PRO A 99 10.35 27.75 1.78
N HIS A 100 11.64 27.49 2.01
CA HIS A 100 12.66 27.55 0.95
C HIS A 100 12.47 26.44 -0.12
N LEU A 101 11.92 25.29 0.28
CA LEU A 101 11.56 24.23 -0.65
C LEU A 101 10.38 24.66 -1.51
N VAL A 102 9.37 25.30 -0.92
CA VAL A 102 8.21 25.85 -1.66
C VAL A 102 8.67 26.84 -2.73
N GLU A 103 9.53 27.80 -2.40
CA GLU A 103 10.05 28.76 -3.38
C GLU A 103 10.85 28.09 -4.50
N ARG A 104 11.69 27.10 -4.17
CA ARG A 104 12.45 26.33 -5.16
C ARG A 104 11.52 25.53 -6.07
N MET A 105 10.53 24.83 -5.51
CA MET A 105 9.56 24.04 -6.29
C MET A 105 8.66 24.91 -7.15
N LYS A 106 8.25 26.08 -6.65
CA LYS A 106 7.50 27.08 -7.43
C LYS A 106 8.27 27.51 -8.67
N SER A 107 9.57 27.79 -8.52
CA SER A 107 10.44 28.16 -9.65
C SER A 107 10.72 26.99 -10.60
N LEU A 108 10.94 25.78 -10.09
CA LEU A 108 11.24 24.60 -10.92
C LEU A 108 10.04 24.12 -11.73
N LEU A 109 8.84 24.21 -11.15
CA LEU A 109 7.58 23.71 -11.72
C LEU A 109 6.80 24.79 -12.48
N ASP A 110 7.41 25.96 -12.70
CA ASP A 110 6.84 27.09 -13.43
C ASP A 110 5.41 27.41 -12.93
N ILE A 111 5.30 27.71 -11.62
CA ILE A 111 4.02 28.07 -10.98
C ILE A 111 3.96 29.60 -10.80
N ASP A 112 3.12 30.24 -11.60
CA ASP A 112 2.94 31.70 -11.59
C ASP A 112 2.40 32.22 -10.25
N GLY A 113 2.85 33.42 -9.90
CA GLY A 113 2.72 34.02 -8.57
C GLY A 113 1.43 34.81 -8.28
N ASP A 114 0.36 34.62 -9.03
CA ASP A 114 -0.80 35.55 -8.98
C ASP A 114 -1.89 35.25 -7.94
N ASP A 115 -1.65 34.36 -6.96
CA ASP A 115 -2.54 34.22 -5.81
C ASP A 115 -1.88 34.75 -4.53
N GLU A 116 -1.94 36.07 -4.33
CA GLU A 116 -1.93 36.63 -2.97
C GLU A 116 -3.23 36.22 -2.27
N SER A 117 -3.25 35.04 -1.64
CA SER A 117 -4.24 34.74 -0.60
C SER A 117 -3.58 34.15 0.65
N VAL A 118 -3.32 35.08 1.57
CA VAL A 118 -3.33 34.92 3.03
C VAL A 118 -2.32 33.93 3.61
N VAL A 119 -1.12 34.43 3.90
CA VAL A 119 -0.40 34.02 5.10
C VAL A 119 -1.33 34.31 6.29
N GLY A 120 -2.01 33.28 6.77
CA GLY A 120 -2.84 33.37 7.96
C GLY A 120 -1.99 33.84 9.12
N SER A 121 -2.40 34.96 9.73
CA SER A 121 -1.85 35.43 10.99
C SER A 121 -1.85 34.28 11.99
N VAL A 122 -0.66 33.80 12.35
CA VAL A 122 -0.46 33.00 13.55
C VAL A 122 -0.92 33.88 14.70
N GLY A 123 -2.08 33.54 15.29
CA GLY A 123 -2.53 34.16 16.52
C GLY A 123 -1.44 33.96 17.57
N GLU A 124 -1.07 35.05 18.25
CA GLU A 124 -0.07 35.07 19.32
C GLU A 124 -0.42 34.00 20.38
N ASN A 125 0.20 32.84 20.29
CA ASN A 125 0.31 31.93 21.42
C ASN A 125 1.58 32.33 22.18
N GLU A 126 1.42 32.70 23.45
CA GLU A 126 2.49 33.05 24.36
C GLU A 126 3.61 32.00 24.32
N ILE A 127 4.82 32.44 23.97
CA ILE A 127 6.04 31.63 24.01
C ILE A 127 6.36 31.39 25.49
N THR A 128 5.97 30.24 26.03
CA THR A 128 6.54 29.73 27.28
C THR A 128 7.79 28.93 26.94
N THR A 129 8.94 29.34 27.47
CA THR A 129 10.24 28.68 27.25
C THR A 129 10.28 27.26 27.80
N ASP A 130 10.90 26.32 27.09
CA ASP A 130 11.09 24.88 27.41
C ASP A 130 11.50 24.57 28.87
N GLU A 131 12.16 25.52 29.54
CA GLU A 131 12.58 25.40 30.94
C GLU A 131 11.39 25.44 31.92
N GLN A 132 10.32 26.16 31.59
CA GLN A 132 9.11 26.26 32.41
C GLN A 132 8.21 25.03 32.29
N GLU A 133 8.21 24.36 31.14
CA GLU A 133 7.50 23.08 30.94
C GLU A 133 8.20 21.94 31.65
N ARG A 134 9.55 21.88 31.60
CA ARG A 134 10.33 20.88 32.37
C ARG A 134 10.07 20.96 33.87
N LEU A 135 10.00 22.17 34.43
CA LEU A 135 9.71 22.39 35.85
C LEU A 135 8.28 22.00 36.25
N LYS A 136 7.30 22.14 35.35
CA LYS A 136 5.93 21.67 35.58
C LYS A 136 5.81 20.15 35.52
N ILE A 137 6.54 19.52 34.60
CA ILE A 137 6.57 18.06 34.43
C ILE A 137 7.26 17.40 35.64
N GLU A 138 8.37 17.94 36.14
CA GLU A 138 9.02 17.43 37.36
C GLU A 138 8.14 17.57 38.62
N GLN A 139 7.35 18.64 38.71
CA GLN A 139 6.38 18.81 39.81
C GLN A 139 5.19 17.85 39.70
N GLN A 140 4.75 17.49 38.49
CA GLN A 140 3.68 16.52 38.27
C GLN A 140 4.15 15.07 38.47
N LEU A 141 5.39 14.74 38.11
CA LEU A 141 5.99 13.42 38.31
C LEU A 141 6.23 13.08 39.80
N GLN A 142 6.39 14.08 40.67
CA GLN A 142 6.47 13.85 42.12
C GLN A 142 5.09 13.59 42.75
N ALA A 143 3.99 14.01 42.10
CA ALA A 143 2.62 13.86 42.61
C ALA A 143 1.96 12.51 42.29
N SER A 144 2.51 11.73 41.35
CA SER A 144 1.95 10.45 40.88
C SER A 144 2.49 9.20 41.60
N SER A 145 3.29 9.37 42.65
CA SER A 145 3.93 8.26 43.38
C SER A 145 3.09 7.59 44.48
N ASN A 146 1.75 7.70 44.46
CA ASN A 146 0.86 6.99 45.39
C ASN A 146 -0.52 6.70 44.78
N ASN A 147 -0.72 5.53 44.17
CA ASN A 147 -1.86 4.63 44.44
C ASN A 147 -1.95 3.44 43.47
N SER A 148 -2.33 2.29 44.04
CA SER A 148 -2.59 1.00 43.40
C SER A 148 -3.89 0.97 42.55
N ALA A 149 -3.84 0.21 41.45
CA ALA A 149 -4.84 -0.01 40.38
C ALA A 149 -6.33 -0.07 40.78
N PRO A 150 -7.28 0.32 39.88
CA PRO A 150 -7.73 -0.55 38.78
C PRO A 150 -8.08 0.12 37.42
N LEU A 151 -7.88 -0.62 36.32
CA LEU A 151 -8.31 -0.45 34.90
C LEU A 151 -7.99 0.90 34.19
N PRO A 152 -7.36 0.89 33.00
CA PRO A 152 -6.96 2.13 32.33
C PRO A 152 -8.19 2.91 31.84
N ARG A 153 -8.26 4.17 32.25
CA ARG A 153 -9.22 5.17 31.78
C ARG A 153 -9.04 5.38 30.28
N LEU A 154 -10.12 5.78 29.59
CA LEU A 154 -10.03 6.54 28.34
C LEU A 154 -9.09 7.72 28.59
N GLU A 155 -7.81 7.60 28.26
CA GLU A 155 -6.94 8.76 28.18
C GLU A 155 -7.27 9.42 26.85
N SER A 156 -7.80 10.64 27.00
CA SER A 156 -8.17 11.54 25.93
C SER A 156 -6.99 11.74 24.99
N VAL A 157 -7.23 11.47 23.70
CA VAL A 157 -6.40 11.95 22.61
C VAL A 157 -6.28 13.46 22.74
N ASP A 158 -5.08 14.01 22.54
CA ASP A 158 -4.83 15.44 22.58
C ASP A 158 -5.75 16.14 21.57
N ALA A 159 -6.58 17.07 22.04
CA ALA A 159 -7.50 17.84 21.19
C ALA A 159 -6.77 18.65 20.09
N ARG A 160 -5.43 18.76 20.16
CA ARG A 160 -4.57 19.31 19.11
C ARG A 160 -4.49 18.44 17.85
N LEU A 161 -4.97 17.19 17.87
CA LEU A 161 -4.88 16.25 16.73
C LEU A 161 -6.01 16.38 15.70
N CYS A 162 -7.18 17.00 15.99
CA CYS A 162 -8.21 17.24 14.98
C CYS A 162 -8.06 18.65 14.41
N TYR A 163 -7.77 18.76 13.11
CA TYR A 163 -7.83 20.02 12.36
C TYR A 163 -8.92 19.94 11.29
N THR A 164 -9.74 20.98 11.19
CA THR A 164 -10.63 21.15 10.03
C THR A 164 -9.81 21.64 8.86
N VAL A 165 -9.70 20.82 7.81
CA VAL A 165 -9.08 21.22 6.55
C VAL A 165 -9.94 22.30 5.89
N LYS A 166 -9.40 23.52 5.74
CA LYS A 166 -10.06 24.60 4.98
C LYS A 166 -9.65 24.52 3.51
N GLU A 167 -10.57 24.86 2.61
CA GLU A 167 -10.26 25.12 1.20
C GLU A 167 -9.28 26.30 1.10
N THR A 168 -8.04 25.99 0.75
CA THR A 168 -7.13 26.98 0.19
C THR A 168 -6.47 26.31 -0.98
N ASN A 169 -6.66 26.84 -2.20
CA ASN A 169 -5.92 26.44 -3.39
C ASN A 169 -4.47 26.96 -3.25
N SER A 170 -3.76 26.44 -2.25
CA SER A 170 -2.48 26.97 -1.81
C SER A 170 -1.39 26.71 -2.85
N ILE A 171 -0.28 27.43 -2.73
CA ILE A 171 0.89 27.16 -3.55
C ILE A 171 1.37 25.71 -3.40
N ILE A 172 1.21 25.13 -2.20
CA ILE A 172 1.55 23.73 -1.90
C ILE A 172 0.65 22.79 -2.71
N ASP A 173 -0.66 23.04 -2.79
CA ASP A 173 -1.59 22.23 -3.59
C ASP A 173 -1.31 22.33 -5.09
N LYS A 174 -0.81 23.48 -5.57
CA LYS A 174 -0.34 23.64 -6.94
C LYS A 174 0.94 22.83 -7.19
N ILE A 175 1.90 22.86 -6.25
CA ILE A 175 3.14 22.06 -6.31
C ILE A 175 2.83 20.56 -6.34
N LEU A 176 2.02 20.07 -5.39
CA LEU A 176 1.70 18.64 -5.25
C LEU A 176 0.95 18.08 -6.47
N ARG A 177 0.17 18.90 -7.18
CA ARG A 177 -0.45 18.51 -8.46
C ARG A 177 0.56 18.53 -9.61
N LYS A 178 1.31 19.62 -9.79
CA LYS A 178 2.24 19.76 -10.93
C LYS A 178 3.46 18.83 -10.85
N MET A 179 3.88 18.42 -9.66
CA MET A 179 5.13 17.65 -9.49
C MET A 179 5.14 16.32 -10.25
N TRP A 180 3.98 15.68 -10.48
CA TRP A 180 3.89 14.36 -11.11
C TRP A 180 4.42 14.32 -12.55
N LYS A 181 4.55 15.48 -13.21
CA LYS A 181 5.22 15.62 -14.52
C LYS A 181 6.74 15.54 -14.45
N HIS A 182 7.34 15.75 -13.29
CA HIS A 182 8.79 15.95 -13.14
C HIS A 182 9.44 14.98 -12.16
N ILE A 183 8.65 14.39 -11.26
CA ILE A 183 9.18 13.42 -10.30
C ILE A 183 9.61 12.14 -11.00
N GLN A 184 10.53 11.43 -10.37
CA GLN A 184 11.02 10.10 -10.71
C GLN A 184 11.07 9.27 -9.43
N THR A 185 11.31 7.96 -9.53
CA THR A 185 11.39 7.10 -8.36
C THR A 185 12.57 6.12 -8.42
N TYR A 186 13.02 5.70 -7.25
CA TYR A 186 13.89 4.54 -7.07
C TYR A 186 13.58 3.85 -5.74
N THR A 187 14.00 2.60 -5.61
CA THR A 187 13.92 1.84 -4.35
C THR A 187 15.31 1.35 -3.98
N ILE A 188 15.69 1.56 -2.72
CA ILE A 188 16.94 1.01 -2.17
C ILE A 188 16.58 -0.22 -1.35
N LYS A 189 17.16 -1.37 -1.70
CA LYS A 189 16.96 -2.62 -0.96
C LYS A 189 18.27 -3.03 -0.27
N TYR A 190 18.28 -2.96 1.05
CA TYR A 190 19.39 -3.46 1.88
C TYR A 190 19.22 -4.94 2.26
N LYS A 191 17.98 -5.44 2.26
CA LYS A 191 17.60 -6.83 2.57
C LYS A 191 16.76 -7.42 1.43
N GLN A 192 16.61 -8.75 1.42
CA GLN A 192 15.74 -9.44 0.47
C GLN A 192 14.24 -9.20 0.75
N GLU A 193 13.87 -9.05 2.03
CA GLU A 193 12.49 -8.77 2.45
C GLU A 193 12.19 -7.26 2.41
N MET A 194 10.97 -6.90 2.02
CA MET A 194 10.54 -5.50 1.90
C MET A 194 10.03 -5.02 3.27
N ASP A 195 10.77 -4.11 3.89
CA ASP A 195 10.40 -3.40 5.12
C ASP A 195 10.04 -1.94 4.82
N GLU A 196 9.61 -1.18 5.84
CA GLU A 196 9.29 0.25 5.69
C GLU A 196 10.49 1.07 5.20
N GLU A 197 11.71 0.63 5.54
CA GLU A 197 12.97 1.24 5.08
C GLU A 197 13.23 1.00 3.57
N SER A 198 12.53 0.04 2.97
CA SER A 198 12.61 -0.32 1.55
C SER A 198 11.46 0.26 0.72
N LEU A 199 10.71 1.23 1.26
CA LEU A 199 9.66 1.93 0.51
C LEU A 199 10.24 2.76 -0.66
N PRO A 200 9.50 2.90 -1.77
CA PRO A 200 9.92 3.74 -2.88
C PRO A 200 10.14 5.20 -2.46
N LEU A 201 11.29 5.75 -2.85
CA LEU A 201 11.57 7.18 -2.74
C LEU A 201 11.24 7.85 -4.06
N TRP A 202 10.68 9.05 -3.98
CA TRP A 202 10.38 9.89 -5.11
C TRP A 202 11.28 11.12 -5.07
N TYR A 203 11.66 11.62 -6.24
CA TYR A 203 12.56 12.75 -6.31
C TYR A 203 12.29 13.64 -7.52
N ILE A 204 12.60 14.92 -7.40
CA ILE A 204 12.67 15.88 -8.50
C ILE A 204 14.14 16.20 -8.72
N MET A 205 14.59 16.14 -9.98
CA MET A 205 15.95 16.53 -10.34
C MET A 205 16.18 18.02 -10.16
N ASP A 206 17.44 18.44 -10.15
CA ASP A 206 17.82 19.86 -10.15
C ASP A 206 17.31 20.65 -11.37
N GLU A 207 17.61 21.95 -11.35
CA GLU A 207 17.26 22.95 -12.36
C GLU A 207 17.70 22.57 -13.77
N PHE A 208 18.76 21.76 -13.93
CA PHE A 208 19.19 21.27 -15.23
C PHE A 208 18.40 20.02 -15.63
N GLY A 209 18.32 19.03 -14.74
CA GLY A 209 17.68 17.75 -15.04
C GLY A 209 16.21 17.87 -15.39
N VAL A 210 15.47 18.75 -14.70
CA VAL A 210 14.03 18.96 -14.94
C VAL A 210 13.72 19.53 -16.33
N ARG A 211 14.70 20.19 -16.98
CA ARG A 211 14.54 20.87 -18.27
C ARG A 211 14.88 20.01 -19.48
N ILE A 212 15.34 18.77 -19.27
CA ILE A 212 15.60 17.83 -20.37
C ILE A 212 14.26 17.37 -20.93
N SER A 213 13.99 17.76 -22.17
CA SER A 213 12.71 17.55 -22.84
C SER A 213 12.47 16.07 -23.22
N HIS A 214 11.22 15.77 -23.56
CA HIS A 214 10.83 14.47 -24.07
C HIS A 214 11.14 14.32 -25.56
N SER A 215 11.55 13.11 -25.99
CA SER A 215 11.47 12.68 -27.39
C SER A 215 11.24 11.17 -27.47
N ASP A 216 10.48 10.72 -28.47
CA ASP A 216 10.37 9.30 -28.86
C ASP A 216 11.67 8.76 -29.50
N THR A 217 12.58 9.66 -29.90
CA THR A 217 13.89 9.31 -30.45
C THR A 217 15.00 9.98 -29.63
N PRO A 218 15.09 9.70 -28.32
CA PRO A 218 15.99 10.40 -27.42
C PRO A 218 17.46 10.19 -27.80
N ASN A 219 18.29 11.17 -27.48
CA ASN A 219 19.76 11.07 -27.61
C ASN A 219 20.46 10.95 -26.25
N VAL A 220 19.72 11.08 -25.14
CA VAL A 220 20.23 10.83 -23.80
C VAL A 220 19.34 9.88 -23.03
N ARG A 221 19.94 9.16 -22.08
CA ARG A 221 19.23 8.38 -21.08
C ARG A 221 19.57 8.94 -19.70
N VAL A 222 18.57 8.96 -18.82
CA VAL A 222 18.68 9.48 -17.45
C VAL A 222 18.27 8.38 -16.49
N VAL A 223 19.18 7.95 -15.61
CA VAL A 223 18.91 6.86 -14.66
C VAL A 223 19.32 7.23 -13.24
N PRO A 224 18.54 6.85 -12.22
CA PRO A 224 18.94 7.03 -10.83
C PRO A 224 20.08 6.08 -10.47
N LEU A 225 21.03 6.57 -9.67
CA LEU A 225 22.12 5.77 -9.11
C LEU A 225 22.30 6.14 -7.64
N TYR A 226 22.18 5.17 -6.75
CA TYR A 226 22.49 5.35 -5.34
C TYR A 226 23.98 5.10 -5.10
N PHE A 227 24.68 6.11 -4.58
CA PHE A 227 26.11 6.05 -4.33
C PHE A 227 26.40 5.78 -2.84
N ILE A 228 26.95 4.59 -2.56
CA ILE A 228 27.11 4.04 -1.21
C ILE A 228 27.99 4.95 -0.32
N PRO A 229 29.13 5.47 -0.78
CA PRO A 229 30.00 6.31 0.06
C PRO A 229 29.31 7.58 0.57
N HIS A 230 28.47 8.20 -0.26
CA HIS A 230 27.75 9.43 0.10
C HIS A 230 26.41 9.16 0.78
N LYS A 231 25.90 7.92 0.69
CA LYS A 231 24.53 7.58 1.07
C LYS A 231 23.49 8.49 0.42
N ALA A 232 23.73 8.83 -0.85
CA ALA A 232 22.93 9.76 -1.63
C ALA A 232 22.66 9.19 -3.02
N ALA A 233 21.53 9.55 -3.61
CA ALA A 233 21.21 9.23 -4.99
C ALA A 233 21.51 10.41 -5.90
N TYR A 234 21.91 10.10 -7.14
CA TYR A 234 22.12 11.06 -8.21
C TYR A 234 21.40 10.56 -9.46
N SER A 235 21.05 11.47 -10.36
CA SER A 235 20.67 11.13 -11.71
C SER A 235 21.91 11.12 -12.61
N VAL A 236 22.14 10.01 -13.32
CA VAL A 236 23.24 9.86 -14.27
C VAL A 236 22.71 10.01 -15.68
N ILE A 237 23.31 10.92 -16.43
CA ILE A 237 22.98 11.18 -17.83
C ILE A 237 24.12 10.69 -18.71
N PHE A 238 23.78 9.96 -19.76
CA PHE A 238 24.74 9.54 -20.78
C PHE A 238 24.08 9.53 -22.16
N LEU A 239 24.90 9.68 -23.19
CA LEU A 239 24.45 9.74 -24.57
C LEU A 239 24.11 8.34 -25.09
N THR A 240 23.05 8.23 -25.90
CA THR A 240 22.68 7.00 -26.61
C THR A 240 23.06 7.04 -28.09
N LYS A 241 23.27 8.25 -28.65
CA LYS A 241 23.76 8.51 -30.00
C LYS A 241 24.62 9.78 -30.01
N PRO A 242 25.43 10.04 -31.05
CA PRO A 242 26.17 11.30 -31.18
C PRO A 242 25.22 12.50 -31.16
N VAL A 243 25.68 13.61 -30.58
CA VAL A 243 24.93 14.88 -30.47
C VAL A 243 25.81 15.99 -31.00
N ALA A 244 25.35 16.73 -32.00
CA ALA A 244 26.11 17.83 -32.59
C ALA A 244 26.06 19.11 -31.75
N ASP A 245 27.03 20.02 -31.95
CA ASP A 245 26.92 21.38 -31.42
C ASP A 245 25.60 22.05 -31.86
N GLY A 246 24.86 22.60 -30.90
CA GLY A 246 23.55 23.21 -31.12
C GLY A 246 22.39 22.23 -31.27
N GLU A 247 22.59 20.93 -31.13
CA GLU A 247 21.52 19.93 -31.10
C GLU A 247 20.88 19.85 -29.70
N GLU A 248 19.56 19.69 -29.63
CA GLU A 248 18.82 19.52 -28.38
C GLU A 248 19.08 18.13 -27.79
N ILE A 249 19.22 18.03 -26.47
CA ILE A 249 19.18 16.75 -25.78
C ILE A 249 17.79 16.44 -25.24
N CYS A 250 17.32 15.23 -25.50
CA CYS A 250 16.00 14.76 -25.10
C CYS A 250 16.09 13.35 -24.51
N ARG A 251 15.22 13.05 -23.55
CA ARG A 251 15.03 11.73 -22.95
C ARG A 251 13.65 11.16 -23.28
N ASP A 252 13.46 9.86 -23.13
CA ASP A 252 12.12 9.27 -23.20
C ASP A 252 11.50 9.27 -21.79
N PHE A 253 10.35 9.93 -21.62
CA PHE A 253 9.64 10.00 -20.34
C PHE A 253 8.96 8.68 -19.99
N ALA A 254 8.58 7.89 -21.00
CA ALA A 254 8.01 6.56 -20.82
C ALA A 254 9.07 5.46 -20.80
N ASP A 255 10.38 5.74 -20.75
CA ASP A 255 11.42 4.68 -20.70
C ASP A 255 11.52 4.06 -19.30
N HIS A 256 10.62 3.11 -19.01
CA HIS A 256 10.63 2.30 -17.80
C HIS A 256 10.29 0.84 -18.11
N LYS A 257 10.35 -0.02 -17.09
CA LYS A 257 10.17 -1.47 -17.27
C LYS A 257 8.82 -1.83 -17.92
N ILE A 258 7.74 -1.16 -17.51
CA ILE A 258 6.37 -1.47 -17.96
C ILE A 258 6.20 -1.16 -19.45
N SER A 259 6.71 -0.03 -19.95
CA SER A 259 6.62 0.29 -21.39
C SER A 259 7.37 -0.69 -22.28
N ARG A 260 8.43 -1.33 -21.78
CA ARG A 260 9.17 -2.37 -22.51
C ARG A 260 8.45 -3.71 -22.49
N GLU A 261 7.74 -4.02 -21.41
CA GLU A 261 6.90 -5.22 -21.29
C GLU A 261 5.57 -5.07 -22.05
N HIS A 262 5.06 -3.83 -22.16
CA HIS A 262 3.83 -3.45 -22.85
C HIS A 262 4.04 -2.26 -23.80
N PRO A 263 4.72 -2.43 -24.95
CA PRO A 263 4.98 -1.34 -25.89
C PRO A 263 3.71 -0.66 -26.40
N GLU A 264 2.59 -1.40 -26.47
CA GLU A 264 1.28 -0.91 -26.86
C GLU A 264 0.64 0.03 -25.82
N TRP A 265 1.19 0.10 -24.60
CA TRP A 265 0.69 0.99 -23.54
C TRP A 265 1.29 2.39 -23.56
N ARG A 266 2.20 2.69 -24.50
CA ARG A 266 2.95 3.95 -24.53
C ARG A 266 2.06 5.19 -24.36
N ASN A 267 0.94 5.28 -25.07
CA ASN A 267 0.03 6.43 -24.98
C ASN A 267 -0.60 6.59 -23.59
N PHE A 268 -0.88 5.48 -22.88
CA PHE A 268 -1.40 5.52 -21.51
C PHE A 268 -0.32 5.90 -20.49
N LEU A 269 0.93 5.49 -20.73
CA LEU A 269 2.06 5.81 -19.87
C LEU A 269 2.53 7.27 -20.01
N MET A 270 2.30 7.87 -21.19
CA MET A 270 2.60 9.29 -21.46
C MET A 270 1.55 10.28 -20.93
N MET A 271 0.41 9.78 -20.41
CA MET A 271 -0.70 10.60 -19.90
C MET A 271 -0.33 11.73 -18.92
N PRO A 272 0.63 11.55 -17.99
CA PRO A 272 1.02 12.65 -17.10
C PRO A 272 1.46 13.92 -17.85
N TRP A 273 1.94 13.77 -19.09
CA TRP A 273 2.39 14.87 -19.94
C TRP A 273 1.41 15.25 -21.04
N THR A 274 0.50 14.35 -21.43
CA THR A 274 -0.42 14.52 -22.58
C THR A 274 -1.90 14.44 -22.17
N GLU A 275 -2.25 14.70 -20.90
CA GLU A 275 -3.63 14.52 -20.40
C GLU A 275 -4.67 15.27 -21.24
N ASP A 276 -4.33 16.49 -21.69
CA ASP A 276 -5.21 17.35 -22.49
C ASP A 276 -5.42 16.85 -23.93
N GLU A 277 -4.60 15.91 -24.41
CA GLU A 277 -4.63 15.38 -25.77
C GLU A 277 -5.47 14.11 -25.91
N LEU A 278 -5.93 13.53 -24.78
CA LEU A 278 -6.68 12.28 -24.80
C LEU A 278 -8.17 12.54 -25.01
N GLU A 279 -8.55 12.45 -26.28
CA GLU A 279 -9.94 12.30 -26.72
C GLU A 279 -10.56 11.01 -26.18
N ASP A 280 -11.88 10.85 -26.33
CA ASP A 280 -12.60 9.62 -25.99
C ASP A 280 -11.96 8.40 -26.67
N ILE A 281 -11.16 7.64 -25.91
CA ILE A 281 -10.49 6.43 -26.38
C ILE A 281 -11.44 5.23 -26.55
N GLY A 282 -12.74 5.45 -26.35
CA GLY A 282 -13.77 4.42 -26.39
C GLY A 282 -13.72 3.50 -25.17
N GLU A 283 -14.66 2.55 -25.14
CA GLU A 283 -14.74 1.54 -24.09
C GLU A 283 -13.78 0.39 -24.38
N ILE A 284 -12.84 0.13 -23.46
CA ILE A 284 -11.95 -1.02 -23.51
C ILE A 284 -12.47 -2.05 -22.50
N PRO A 285 -13.05 -3.17 -22.96
CA PRO A 285 -13.63 -4.15 -22.06
C PRO A 285 -12.55 -4.89 -21.27
N ARG A 286 -12.94 -5.36 -20.08
CA ARG A 286 -12.11 -6.22 -19.26
C ARG A 286 -12.02 -7.63 -19.84
N GLU A 287 -10.82 -8.19 -19.86
CA GLU A 287 -10.60 -9.59 -20.19
C GLU A 287 -10.39 -10.41 -18.90
N PRO A 288 -11.02 -11.59 -18.77
CA PRO A 288 -10.76 -12.47 -17.65
C PRO A 288 -9.27 -12.89 -17.62
N PRO A 289 -8.60 -12.88 -16.47
CA PRO A 289 -7.22 -13.30 -16.36
C PRO A 289 -7.07 -14.78 -16.69
N ASP A 290 -5.97 -15.10 -17.36
CA ASP A 290 -5.60 -16.47 -17.67
C ASP A 290 -5.02 -17.19 -16.44
N GLU A 291 -4.66 -18.47 -16.58
CA GLU A 291 -4.05 -19.20 -15.46
C GLU A 291 -2.64 -18.69 -15.10
N ASN A 292 -1.90 -18.14 -16.07
CA ASN A 292 -0.55 -17.63 -15.83
C ASN A 292 -0.57 -16.43 -14.90
N PHE A 293 -1.60 -15.58 -14.94
CA PHE A 293 -1.81 -14.49 -13.99
C PHE A 293 -1.76 -14.99 -12.53
N PHE A 294 -2.40 -16.12 -12.24
CA PHE A 294 -2.45 -16.70 -10.89
C PHE A 294 -1.17 -17.45 -10.50
N LEU A 295 -0.28 -17.74 -11.44
CA LEU A 295 0.96 -18.50 -11.23
C LEU A 295 2.21 -17.61 -11.21
N SER A 296 2.22 -16.55 -12.02
CA SER A 296 3.41 -15.72 -12.25
C SER A 296 3.85 -14.97 -11.00
N GLY A 297 5.17 -15.00 -10.72
CA GLY A 297 5.76 -14.31 -9.59
C GLY A 297 5.41 -14.88 -8.22
N ARG A 298 4.92 -16.13 -8.15
CA ARG A 298 4.41 -16.76 -6.92
C ARG A 298 5.08 -18.11 -6.65
N THR A 299 5.20 -18.44 -5.37
CA THR A 299 5.59 -19.79 -4.95
C THR A 299 4.37 -20.70 -5.04
N LEU A 300 4.48 -21.79 -5.80
CA LEU A 300 3.38 -22.73 -6.00
C LEU A 300 3.35 -23.77 -4.89
N ASP A 301 2.14 -24.04 -4.38
CA ASP A 301 1.95 -25.11 -3.41
C ASP A 301 1.73 -26.44 -4.09
N MET A 302 2.31 -27.49 -3.51
CA MET A 302 2.07 -28.87 -3.94
C MET A 302 0.89 -29.44 -3.15
N VAL A 303 -0.16 -29.87 -3.86
CA VAL A 303 -1.38 -30.41 -3.25
C VAL A 303 -1.29 -31.94 -3.13
N PRO A 304 -1.64 -32.55 -1.98
CA PRO A 304 -1.63 -34.00 -1.82
C PRO A 304 -2.59 -34.71 -2.79
N ALA A 305 -2.20 -35.89 -3.27
CA ALA A 305 -3.04 -36.72 -4.13
C ALA A 305 -4.33 -37.17 -3.42
N GLU A 306 -5.41 -37.37 -4.17
CA GLU A 306 -6.73 -37.72 -3.61
C GLU A 306 -6.71 -39.01 -2.77
N SER A 307 -5.87 -39.98 -3.13
CA SER A 307 -5.68 -41.21 -2.36
C SER A 307 -5.07 -40.95 -0.99
N ALA A 308 -4.06 -40.08 -0.89
CA ALA A 308 -3.44 -39.68 0.36
C ALA A 308 -4.42 -38.87 1.23
N GLN A 309 -5.18 -37.95 0.61
CA GLN A 309 -6.22 -37.19 1.33
C GLN A 309 -7.30 -38.10 1.93
N LYS A 310 -7.66 -39.21 1.27
CA LYS A 310 -8.59 -40.20 1.85
C LYS A 310 -8.02 -40.86 3.10
N VAL A 311 -6.73 -41.19 3.10
CA VAL A 311 -6.04 -41.74 4.29
C VAL A 311 -6.02 -40.71 5.42
N ALA A 312 -5.66 -39.46 5.11
CA ALA A 312 -5.67 -38.37 6.08
C ALA A 312 -7.07 -38.11 6.68
N ALA A 313 -8.12 -38.10 5.86
CA ALA A 313 -9.49 -37.93 6.33
C ALA A 313 -9.91 -39.03 7.33
N GLU A 314 -9.53 -40.29 7.10
CA GLU A 314 -9.81 -41.38 8.03
C GLU A 314 -8.97 -41.29 9.31
N ALA A 315 -7.71 -40.82 9.23
CA ALA A 315 -6.88 -40.57 10.40
C ALA A 315 -7.44 -39.44 11.27
N ILE A 316 -7.87 -38.32 10.66
CA ILE A 316 -8.47 -37.17 11.36
C ILE A 316 -9.73 -37.58 12.13
N LYS A 317 -10.58 -38.45 11.57
CA LYS A 317 -11.79 -38.96 12.25
C LYS A 317 -11.49 -39.79 13.50
N ARG A 318 -10.30 -40.38 13.59
CA ARG A 318 -9.86 -41.26 14.69
C ARG A 318 -9.02 -40.53 15.73
N ARG A 319 -8.87 -39.20 15.62
CA ARG A 319 -8.11 -38.41 16.59
C ARG A 319 -8.70 -38.58 18.00
N ASP A 320 -7.79 -38.76 18.95
CA ASP A 320 -8.12 -38.82 20.37
C ASP A 320 -7.85 -37.45 21.00
N PHE A 321 -8.86 -36.90 21.66
CA PHE A 321 -8.81 -35.61 22.35
C PHE A 321 -8.83 -35.77 23.88
N SER A 322 -8.55 -36.99 24.39
CA SER A 322 -8.51 -37.27 25.83
C SER A 322 -7.31 -36.63 26.55
N GLY A 323 -6.22 -36.37 25.84
CA GLY A 323 -5.02 -35.72 26.33
C GLY A 323 -4.90 -34.24 25.90
N PRO A 324 -3.86 -33.54 26.37
CA PRO A 324 -3.56 -32.18 25.90
C PRO A 324 -3.26 -32.19 24.40
N LEU A 325 -3.70 -31.15 23.70
CA LEU A 325 -3.48 -30.96 22.27
C LEU A 325 -1.99 -30.73 21.99
N ARG A 326 -1.36 -31.55 21.13
CA ARG A 326 0.05 -31.37 20.76
C ARG A 326 0.16 -30.35 19.64
N ILE A 327 0.82 -29.22 19.88
CA ILE A 327 0.94 -28.12 18.93
C ILE A 327 2.39 -27.94 18.51
N PHE A 328 2.65 -27.96 17.20
CA PHE A 328 3.89 -27.48 16.62
C PHE A 328 3.65 -26.06 16.10
N ALA A 329 4.45 -25.09 16.56
CA ALA A 329 4.29 -23.70 16.18
C ALA A 329 5.63 -22.98 15.98
N ASP A 330 5.65 -21.98 15.10
CA ASP A 330 6.78 -21.07 14.94
C ASP A 330 6.70 -19.86 15.90
N GLU A 331 5.50 -19.56 16.39
CA GLU A 331 5.23 -18.52 17.38
C GLU A 331 4.00 -18.88 18.24
N LEU A 332 4.05 -18.54 19.53
CA LEU A 332 3.01 -18.89 20.51
C LEU A 332 2.06 -17.73 20.87
N GLN A 333 2.09 -16.60 20.16
CA GLN A 333 1.34 -15.39 20.54
C GLN A 333 -0.16 -15.65 20.78
N LEU A 334 -0.84 -16.37 19.89
CA LEU A 334 -2.25 -16.77 20.11
C LEU A 334 -2.35 -17.93 21.11
N ILE A 335 -1.49 -18.94 20.97
CA ILE A 335 -1.53 -20.21 21.71
C ILE A 335 -1.33 -19.98 23.21
N ALA A 336 -0.48 -19.04 23.60
CA ALA A 336 -0.20 -18.68 24.99
C ALA A 336 -1.40 -18.05 25.72
N ASN A 337 -2.45 -17.66 24.97
CA ASN A 337 -3.69 -17.14 25.52
C ASN A 337 -4.80 -18.20 25.61
N LEU A 338 -4.51 -19.49 25.38
CA LEU A 338 -5.48 -20.56 25.60
C LEU A 338 -5.68 -20.78 27.11
N GLU A 339 -6.93 -20.72 27.57
CA GLU A 339 -7.30 -20.98 28.96
C GLU A 339 -8.11 -22.27 29.12
N GLU A 340 -9.01 -22.57 28.18
CA GLU A 340 -9.87 -23.75 28.22
C GLU A 340 -9.24 -24.96 27.51
N VAL A 341 -8.53 -24.73 26.40
CA VAL A 341 -7.89 -25.78 25.61
C VAL A 341 -6.50 -26.10 26.17
N ASN A 342 -6.40 -27.24 26.88
CA ASN A 342 -5.11 -27.75 27.32
C ASN A 342 -4.23 -28.15 26.12
N TYR A 343 -2.99 -27.67 26.10
CA TYR A 343 -2.04 -27.97 25.05
C TYR A 343 -0.64 -28.29 25.60
N VAL A 344 0.17 -28.94 24.77
CA VAL A 344 1.61 -29.11 24.95
C VAL A 344 2.32 -28.79 23.64
N GLU A 345 3.43 -28.08 23.72
CA GLU A 345 4.26 -27.81 22.55
C GLU A 345 5.08 -29.04 22.19
N VAL A 346 5.22 -29.31 20.88
CA VAL A 346 6.11 -30.35 20.36
C VAL A 346 7.09 -29.75 19.37
N SER A 347 8.33 -30.25 19.36
CA SER A 347 9.40 -29.75 18.49
C SER A 347 9.43 -30.39 17.09
N ASP A 348 8.66 -31.46 16.87
CA ASP A 348 8.56 -32.17 15.60
C ASP A 348 7.09 -32.29 15.20
N TRP A 349 6.73 -31.66 14.08
CA TRP A 349 5.37 -31.62 13.56
C TRP A 349 4.81 -33.02 13.26
N ARG A 350 5.67 -34.04 13.07
CA ARG A 350 5.25 -35.44 12.91
C ARG A 350 4.53 -36.02 14.13
N ASN A 351 4.75 -35.41 15.30
CA ASN A 351 4.11 -35.79 16.55
C ASN A 351 3.00 -34.82 16.97
N ALA A 352 2.70 -33.81 16.14
CA ALA A 352 1.71 -32.79 16.43
C ALA A 352 0.29 -33.21 16.03
N ASP A 353 -0.69 -32.67 16.76
CA ASP A 353 -2.10 -32.69 16.41
C ASP A 353 -2.49 -31.46 15.59
N VAL A 354 -1.80 -30.33 15.82
CA VAL A 354 -1.97 -29.08 15.09
C VAL A 354 -0.61 -28.50 14.71
N ILE A 355 -0.48 -28.08 13.46
CA ILE A 355 0.59 -27.21 12.97
C ILE A 355 0.02 -25.80 12.90
N TRP A 356 0.58 -24.89 13.70
CA TRP A 356 0.20 -23.49 13.75
C TRP A 356 1.39 -22.62 13.36
N LEU A 357 1.43 -22.16 12.12
CA LEU A 357 2.53 -21.34 11.61
C LEU A 357 2.05 -19.97 11.17
N ARG A 358 2.85 -18.94 11.46
CA ARG A 358 2.71 -17.59 10.89
C ARG A 358 3.42 -17.42 9.56
N LYS A 359 4.40 -18.27 9.27
CA LYS A 359 5.03 -18.34 7.96
C LYS A 359 4.23 -19.27 7.05
N HIS A 360 4.29 -19.02 5.74
CA HIS A 360 3.64 -19.88 4.75
C HIS A 360 4.12 -21.33 4.88
N PHE A 361 3.18 -22.27 4.92
CA PHE A 361 3.47 -23.70 4.99
C PHE A 361 3.52 -24.30 3.58
N HIS A 362 4.65 -24.91 3.20
CA HIS A 362 4.85 -25.46 1.85
C HIS A 362 4.65 -26.98 1.76
N ASP A 363 4.81 -27.70 2.88
CA ASP A 363 5.03 -29.15 2.89
C ASP A 363 3.72 -29.96 3.03
N PHE A 364 2.65 -29.56 2.34
CA PHE A 364 1.33 -30.23 2.44
C PHE A 364 1.37 -31.71 2.05
N VAL A 365 2.11 -32.07 0.99
CA VAL A 365 2.28 -33.47 0.57
C VAL A 365 2.96 -34.29 1.67
N GLN A 366 4.07 -33.79 2.20
CA GLN A 366 4.83 -34.47 3.24
C GLN A 366 4.01 -34.61 4.53
N ALA A 367 3.25 -33.57 4.92
CA ALA A 367 2.36 -33.65 6.07
C ALA A 367 1.30 -34.74 5.92
N CYS A 368 0.73 -34.89 4.72
CA CYS A 368 -0.26 -35.91 4.44
C CYS A 368 0.33 -37.33 4.47
N GLU A 369 1.61 -37.50 4.12
CA GLU A 369 2.30 -38.80 4.09
C GLU A 369 2.83 -39.22 5.47
N GLU A 370 3.48 -38.30 6.19
CA GLU A 370 4.19 -38.62 7.43
C GLU A 370 3.34 -38.41 8.69
N ASN A 371 2.35 -37.51 8.66
CA ASN A 371 1.40 -37.29 9.76
C ASN A 371 -0.03 -37.06 9.22
N PRO A 372 -0.69 -38.10 8.67
CA PRO A 372 -2.02 -37.97 8.08
C PRO A 372 -3.12 -37.45 9.03
N GLY A 373 -2.89 -37.48 10.35
CA GLY A 373 -3.83 -37.00 11.36
C GLY A 373 -3.69 -35.51 11.72
N VAL A 374 -2.64 -34.82 11.27
CA VAL A 374 -2.39 -33.42 11.65
C VAL A 374 -3.37 -32.47 10.97
N LEU A 375 -3.76 -31.41 11.68
CA LEU A 375 -4.43 -30.26 11.08
C LEU A 375 -3.47 -29.07 10.95
N ILE A 376 -3.59 -28.32 9.87
CA ILE A 376 -2.69 -27.21 9.51
C ILE A 376 -3.52 -25.93 9.46
N ASN A 377 -3.03 -24.82 10.01
CA ASN A 377 -3.71 -23.52 10.06
C ASN A 377 -3.66 -22.73 8.73
N GLN A 378 -3.45 -23.40 7.60
CA GLN A 378 -3.28 -22.82 6.27
C GLN A 378 -3.90 -23.71 5.18
N PHE A 379 -4.31 -23.13 4.06
CA PHE A 379 -4.72 -23.85 2.84
C PHE A 379 -3.70 -23.64 1.71
N PRO A 380 -3.42 -24.67 0.88
CA PRO A 380 -2.67 -24.44 -0.34
C PRO A 380 -3.41 -23.45 -1.25
N TYR A 381 -2.68 -22.54 -1.90
CA TYR A 381 -3.22 -21.46 -2.74
C TYR A 381 -4.14 -20.46 -2.01
N GLU A 382 -4.03 -20.30 -0.69
CA GLU A 382 -4.81 -19.28 0.05
C GLU A 382 -4.47 -17.83 -0.33
N SER A 383 -3.34 -17.61 -1.01
CA SER A 383 -3.01 -16.32 -1.64
C SER A 383 -4.13 -15.81 -2.57
N CYS A 384 -4.95 -16.69 -3.13
CA CYS A 384 -6.13 -16.34 -3.93
C CYS A 384 -7.11 -15.42 -3.19
N ILE A 385 -7.19 -15.50 -1.86
CA ILE A 385 -8.05 -14.62 -1.07
C ILE A 385 -7.26 -13.55 -0.31
N THR A 386 -6.03 -13.84 0.09
CA THR A 386 -5.22 -12.94 0.94
C THR A 386 -4.34 -11.95 0.18
N VAL A 387 -4.16 -12.12 -1.14
CA VAL A 387 -3.45 -11.16 -2.00
C VAL A 387 -4.45 -10.35 -2.81
N LYS A 388 -4.32 -9.01 -2.78
CA LYS A 388 -5.35 -8.08 -3.24
C LYS A 388 -5.64 -8.20 -4.74
N ASP A 389 -4.61 -8.42 -5.56
CA ASP A 389 -4.76 -8.54 -7.02
C ASP A 389 -5.46 -9.85 -7.42
N LEU A 390 -5.14 -10.96 -6.74
CA LEU A 390 -5.80 -12.25 -6.95
C LEU A 390 -7.26 -12.23 -6.50
N LEU A 391 -7.52 -11.67 -5.31
CA LEU A 391 -8.90 -11.50 -4.82
C LEU A 391 -9.72 -10.65 -5.80
N SER A 392 -9.16 -9.53 -6.25
CA SER A 392 -9.80 -8.67 -7.26
C SER A 392 -10.08 -9.44 -8.55
N ALA A 393 -9.10 -10.17 -9.08
CA ALA A 393 -9.25 -11.00 -10.27
C ALA A 393 -10.37 -12.05 -10.11
N ILE A 394 -10.51 -12.67 -8.94
CA ILE A 394 -11.56 -13.66 -8.70
C ILE A 394 -12.94 -13.00 -8.60
N VAL A 395 -13.05 -11.89 -7.86
CA VAL A 395 -14.33 -11.26 -7.52
C VAL A 395 -14.90 -10.47 -8.70
N MET A 396 -14.05 -9.70 -9.39
CA MET A 396 -14.48 -8.82 -10.48
C MET A 396 -15.02 -9.59 -11.69
N ASN A 397 -14.63 -10.85 -11.88
CA ASN A 397 -15.06 -11.68 -13.00
C ASN A 397 -16.39 -12.43 -12.78
N GLN A 398 -17.07 -12.25 -11.64
CA GLN A 398 -18.22 -13.10 -11.28
C GLN A 398 -19.59 -12.54 -11.69
N GLU A 399 -19.84 -11.22 -11.67
CA GLU A 399 -21.23 -10.71 -11.65
C GLU A 399 -21.57 -9.44 -12.47
N ALA A 400 -20.63 -8.61 -12.96
CA ALA A 400 -20.91 -7.44 -13.83
C ALA A 400 -19.64 -6.75 -14.36
N GLU A 401 -19.77 -5.85 -15.35
CA GLU A 401 -18.68 -4.97 -15.87
C GLU A 401 -17.97 -4.17 -14.76
N ASN A 402 -18.71 -3.71 -13.75
CA ASN A 402 -18.21 -2.94 -12.60
C ASN A 402 -17.84 -3.79 -11.37
N GLY A 403 -17.93 -5.12 -11.48
CA GLY A 403 -17.85 -6.02 -10.32
C GLY A 403 -19.14 -6.02 -9.48
N PRO A 404 -19.18 -6.83 -8.41
CA PRO A 404 -20.36 -6.93 -7.57
C PRO A 404 -20.51 -5.72 -6.63
N SER A 405 -21.75 -5.36 -6.29
CA SER A 405 -22.05 -4.18 -5.45
C SER A 405 -21.50 -4.23 -4.01
N TRP A 406 -21.06 -5.39 -3.55
CA TRP A 406 -20.47 -5.61 -2.23
C TRP A 406 -18.94 -5.56 -2.22
N TYR A 407 -18.31 -5.31 -3.36
CA TYR A 407 -16.86 -5.16 -3.51
C TYR A 407 -16.52 -3.88 -4.30
N GLN A 408 -15.33 -3.35 -4.08
CA GLN A 408 -14.87 -2.17 -4.82
C GLN A 408 -14.61 -2.53 -6.29
N THR A 409 -14.99 -1.67 -7.23
CA THR A 409 -14.52 -1.80 -8.62
C THR A 409 -13.01 -1.63 -8.63
N CYS A 410 -12.26 -2.67 -8.99
CA CYS A 410 -10.80 -2.67 -8.94
C CYS A 410 -10.18 -3.09 -10.28
N PHE A 411 -9.04 -2.50 -10.62
CA PHE A 411 -8.22 -2.82 -11.79
C PHE A 411 -6.78 -3.11 -11.36
N ASN A 412 -6.16 -4.17 -11.87
CA ASN A 412 -4.73 -4.40 -11.74
C ASN A 412 -4.00 -3.53 -12.76
N LEU A 413 -3.33 -2.48 -12.30
CA LEU A 413 -2.68 -1.52 -13.19
C LEU A 413 -1.50 -2.11 -13.98
N TYR A 414 -0.99 -3.28 -13.59
CA TYR A 414 0.06 -3.98 -14.32
C TYR A 414 -0.48 -4.86 -15.46
N THR A 415 -1.78 -5.15 -15.51
CA THR A 415 -2.40 -5.98 -16.55
C THR A 415 -3.62 -5.35 -17.22
N GLU A 416 -4.19 -4.30 -16.61
CA GLU A 416 -5.46 -3.68 -16.99
C GLU A 416 -5.36 -2.13 -17.07
N LEU A 417 -4.16 -1.55 -17.29
CA LEU A 417 -4.00 -0.10 -17.39
C LEU A 417 -4.90 0.54 -18.47
N PRO A 418 -4.96 0.03 -19.72
CA PRO A 418 -5.85 0.61 -20.74
C PRO A 418 -7.32 0.59 -20.33
N GLN A 419 -7.78 -0.51 -19.73
CA GLN A 419 -9.14 -0.66 -19.24
C GLN A 419 -9.45 0.33 -18.10
N PHE A 420 -8.50 0.51 -17.17
CA PHE A 420 -8.62 1.48 -16.10
C PHE A 420 -8.72 2.90 -16.65
N VAL A 421 -7.84 3.29 -17.59
CA VAL A 421 -7.87 4.63 -18.19
C VAL A 421 -9.19 4.87 -18.94
N SER A 422 -9.64 3.91 -19.76
CA SER A 422 -10.93 4.01 -20.48
C SER A 422 -12.09 4.20 -19.49
N TYR A 423 -12.11 3.41 -18.42
CA TYR A 423 -13.12 3.53 -17.37
C TYR A 423 -13.06 4.89 -16.64
N TYR A 424 -11.87 5.35 -16.29
CA TYR A 424 -11.65 6.64 -15.65
C TYR A 424 -12.15 7.79 -16.54
N LEU A 425 -11.79 7.81 -17.83
CA LEU A 425 -12.21 8.87 -18.76
C LEU A 425 -13.73 8.87 -18.98
N LYS A 426 -14.36 7.70 -19.09
CA LYS A 426 -15.83 7.55 -19.17
C LYS A 426 -16.53 8.15 -17.95
N ARG A 427 -15.99 7.91 -16.74
CA ARG A 427 -16.51 8.50 -15.50
C ARG A 427 -16.33 10.01 -15.45
N LYS A 428 -15.15 10.51 -15.84
CA LYS A 428 -14.83 11.95 -15.94
C LYS A 428 -15.82 12.65 -16.89
N ALA A 429 -16.04 12.09 -18.08
CA ALA A 429 -16.98 12.60 -19.07
C ALA A 429 -18.44 12.57 -18.59
N SER A 430 -18.79 11.61 -17.72
CA SER A 430 -20.12 11.49 -17.12
C SER A 430 -20.32 12.36 -15.87
N GLY A 431 -19.32 13.14 -15.45
CA GLY A 431 -19.37 13.96 -14.24
C GLY A 431 -19.47 13.15 -12.94
N LEU A 432 -19.01 11.89 -12.95
CA LEU A 432 -19.00 11.02 -11.78
C LEU A 432 -17.73 11.24 -10.94
N ASP A 433 -17.79 10.97 -9.64
CA ASP A 433 -16.60 10.95 -8.78
C ASP A 433 -15.55 9.99 -9.36
N ASN A 434 -14.29 10.43 -9.33
CA ASN A 434 -13.15 9.70 -9.85
C ASN A 434 -12.03 9.60 -8.82
N THR A 435 -12.39 9.45 -7.55
CA THR A 435 -11.46 9.21 -6.46
C THR A 435 -11.17 7.71 -6.36
N TRP A 436 -9.88 7.36 -6.34
CA TRP A 436 -9.36 5.99 -6.32
C TRP A 436 -8.40 5.80 -5.16
N ILE A 437 -8.33 4.57 -4.65
CA ILE A 437 -7.29 4.12 -3.72
C ILE A 437 -6.38 3.12 -4.42
N ILE A 438 -5.09 3.44 -4.44
CA ILE A 438 -4.05 2.74 -5.18
C ILE A 438 -3.27 1.93 -4.16
N LYS A 439 -3.35 0.62 -4.25
CA LYS A 439 -2.80 -0.32 -3.27
C LYS A 439 -1.74 -1.22 -3.94
N PRO A 440 -0.61 -1.51 -3.29
CA PRO A 440 0.30 -2.56 -3.72
C PRO A 440 -0.35 -3.94 -3.53
N TRP A 441 0.07 -4.94 -4.29
CA TRP A 441 -0.57 -6.27 -4.27
C TRP A 441 -0.50 -6.97 -2.90
N ASN A 442 0.65 -6.88 -2.22
CA ASN A 442 0.98 -7.69 -1.06
C ASN A 442 1.55 -6.92 0.14
N LEU A 443 1.58 -5.58 0.13
CA LEU A 443 1.89 -4.82 1.35
C LEU A 443 0.67 -4.67 2.26
N ALA A 444 0.97 -4.40 3.52
CA ALA A 444 0.02 -4.19 4.61
C ALA A 444 0.34 -2.88 5.35
N ARG A 445 -0.44 -2.57 6.39
CA ARG A 445 -0.21 -1.41 7.30
C ARG A 445 -0.18 -0.06 6.57
N SER A 446 -1.01 0.08 5.54
CA SER A 446 -1.11 1.30 4.71
C SER A 446 0.17 1.70 3.98
N MET A 447 1.18 0.82 3.92
CA MET A 447 2.44 1.09 3.25
C MET A 447 2.23 1.23 1.74
N ASP A 448 2.74 2.33 1.18
CA ASP A 448 2.66 2.67 -0.25
C ASP A 448 1.24 2.64 -0.83
N ILE A 449 0.25 3.02 0.00
CA ILE A 449 -1.13 3.23 -0.42
C ILE A 449 -1.39 4.72 -0.61
N HIS A 450 -2.05 5.08 -1.71
CA HIS A 450 -2.33 6.46 -2.07
C HIS A 450 -3.82 6.62 -2.37
N VAL A 451 -4.43 7.72 -1.95
CA VAL A 451 -5.76 8.12 -2.42
C VAL A 451 -5.57 9.26 -3.40
N SER A 452 -6.13 9.15 -4.60
CA SER A 452 -5.96 10.15 -5.64
C SER A 452 -7.15 10.17 -6.59
N ASN A 453 -7.46 11.36 -7.08
CA ASN A 453 -8.34 11.58 -8.20
C ASN A 453 -7.59 12.13 -9.43
N ASP A 454 -6.25 12.18 -9.41
CA ASP A 454 -5.40 12.65 -10.49
C ASP A 454 -4.89 11.46 -11.31
N LEU A 455 -5.30 11.37 -12.58
CA LEU A 455 -4.96 10.24 -13.42
C LEU A 455 -3.45 10.15 -13.70
N GLY A 456 -2.78 11.30 -13.87
CA GLY A 456 -1.34 11.35 -14.08
C GLY A 456 -0.59 10.77 -12.89
N GLN A 457 -0.94 11.17 -11.66
CA GLN A 457 -0.42 10.58 -10.43
C GLN A 457 -0.64 9.07 -10.39
N ILE A 458 -1.86 8.60 -10.66
CA ILE A 458 -2.20 7.17 -10.61
C ILE A 458 -1.34 6.35 -11.59
N VAL A 459 -1.14 6.86 -12.80
CA VAL A 459 -0.29 6.21 -13.81
C VAL A 459 1.16 6.17 -13.34
N ARG A 460 1.71 7.29 -12.87
CA ARG A 460 3.10 7.36 -12.36
C ARG A 460 3.33 6.38 -11.21
N LEU A 461 2.38 6.23 -10.28
CA LEU A 461 2.51 5.35 -9.10
C LEU A 461 2.86 3.89 -9.44
N MET A 462 2.56 3.42 -10.66
CA MET A 462 2.96 2.08 -11.12
C MET A 462 4.48 1.90 -11.24
N GLU A 463 5.24 2.98 -11.46
CA GLU A 463 6.70 2.94 -11.60
C GLU A 463 7.40 2.50 -10.31
N SER A 464 6.74 2.68 -9.17
CA SER A 464 7.21 2.28 -7.85
C SER A 464 6.98 0.80 -7.53
N GLY A 465 6.28 0.07 -8.39
CA GLY A 465 6.00 -1.36 -8.26
C GLY A 465 4.54 -1.72 -8.60
N PRO A 466 4.19 -3.01 -8.57
CA PRO A 466 2.86 -3.47 -8.96
C PRO A 466 1.75 -2.93 -8.06
N LYS A 467 0.68 -2.40 -8.68
CA LYS A 467 -0.46 -1.75 -7.99
C LYS A 467 -1.80 -2.23 -8.51
N ILE A 468 -2.83 -2.12 -7.67
CA ILE A 468 -4.25 -2.14 -8.05
C ILE A 468 -4.85 -0.77 -7.78
N ALA A 469 -5.76 -0.31 -8.64
CA ALA A 469 -6.60 0.86 -8.39
C ALA A 469 -8.01 0.39 -8.07
N CYS A 470 -8.51 0.70 -6.88
CA CYS A 470 -9.87 0.40 -6.46
C CYS A 470 -10.66 1.68 -6.26
N LYS A 471 -11.93 1.70 -6.71
CA LYS A 471 -12.80 2.86 -6.53
C LYS A 471 -12.87 3.19 -5.03
N TYR A 472 -12.51 4.42 -4.68
CA TYR A 472 -12.55 4.87 -3.30
C TYR A 472 -14.00 5.01 -2.84
N ILE A 473 -14.27 4.69 -1.57
CA ILE A 473 -15.58 4.91 -0.95
C ILE A 473 -15.67 6.39 -0.56
N ASP A 474 -16.32 7.17 -1.42
CA ASP A 474 -16.46 8.62 -1.32
C ASP A 474 -17.65 9.05 -0.43
N HIS A 475 -18.60 8.14 -0.16
CA HIS A 475 -19.73 8.36 0.75
C HIS A 475 -19.76 7.30 1.87
N PRO A 476 -18.73 7.23 2.75
CA PRO A 476 -18.71 6.28 3.85
C PRO A 476 -19.77 6.64 4.90
N VAL A 477 -20.27 5.63 5.62
CA VAL A 477 -20.97 5.88 6.88
C VAL A 477 -19.94 6.33 7.90
N LEU A 478 -20.22 7.41 8.62
CA LEU A 478 -19.29 8.03 9.56
C LEU A 478 -19.64 7.66 11.00
N PHE A 479 -18.68 7.85 11.90
CA PHE A 479 -18.87 7.63 13.33
C PHE A 479 -18.41 8.86 14.11
N HIS A 480 -19.23 9.31 15.06
CA HIS A 480 -18.87 10.44 15.92
C HIS A 480 -17.80 10.05 16.94
N ARG A 481 -16.62 10.64 16.85
CA ARG A 481 -15.57 10.51 17.86
C ARG A 481 -15.79 11.56 18.94
N ALA A 482 -16.11 11.12 20.16
CA ALA A 482 -16.44 12.02 21.26
C ALA A 482 -15.20 12.72 21.87
N ASP A 483 -14.02 12.16 21.65
CA ASP A 483 -12.72 12.69 22.09
C ASP A 483 -12.31 13.96 21.34
N ASN A 484 -12.68 14.08 20.06
CA ASN A 484 -12.33 15.23 19.23
C ASN A 484 -13.53 15.93 18.55
N ASP A 485 -14.75 15.43 18.78
CA ASP A 485 -16.01 15.94 18.22
C ASP A 485 -16.09 15.88 16.68
N CYS A 486 -15.32 14.98 16.05
CA CYS A 486 -15.24 14.82 14.59
C CYS A 486 -16.05 13.59 14.12
N MET A 487 -16.73 13.68 12.97
CA MET A 487 -17.36 12.56 12.25
C MET A 487 -16.32 11.88 11.36
N VAL A 488 -15.87 10.71 11.78
CA VAL A 488 -14.72 10.06 11.18
C VAL A 488 -15.11 8.82 10.39
N LYS A 489 -14.26 8.48 9.41
CA LYS A 489 -14.30 7.20 8.71
C LYS A 489 -13.93 6.06 9.65
N PHE A 490 -14.48 4.88 9.43
CA PHE A 490 -14.08 3.67 10.17
C PHE A 490 -14.13 2.45 9.27
N ASP A 491 -13.43 1.41 9.68
CA ASP A 491 -13.54 0.09 9.08
C ASP A 491 -13.63 -1.00 10.16
N LEU A 492 -14.19 -2.13 9.76
CA LEU A 492 -14.58 -3.23 10.63
C LEU A 492 -13.80 -4.48 10.24
N ARG A 493 -13.02 -5.01 11.17
CA ARG A 493 -12.33 -6.28 11.02
C ARG A 493 -13.25 -7.39 11.53
N PHE A 494 -13.67 -8.30 10.66
CA PHE A 494 -14.31 -9.56 11.04
C PHE A 494 -13.31 -10.71 10.96
N ILE A 495 -13.44 -11.74 11.80
CA ILE A 495 -12.66 -12.97 11.63
C ILE A 495 -13.52 -14.05 11.00
N VAL A 496 -12.99 -14.63 9.94
CA VAL A 496 -13.58 -15.76 9.24
C VAL A 496 -12.73 -17.00 9.49
N PHE A 497 -13.37 -18.03 10.03
CA PHE A 497 -12.82 -19.37 10.22
C PHE A 497 -13.27 -20.25 9.05
N VAL A 498 -12.34 -20.82 8.30
CA VAL A 498 -12.63 -21.73 7.19
C VAL A 498 -12.13 -23.12 7.57
N THR A 499 -13.05 -24.10 7.65
CA THR A 499 -12.66 -25.48 7.93
C THR A 499 -12.55 -26.32 6.66
N ASP A 500 -13.33 -25.98 5.62
CA ASP A 500 -13.36 -26.69 4.35
C ASP A 500 -13.79 -25.75 3.22
N VAL A 501 -13.34 -26.02 2.00
CA VAL A 501 -13.61 -25.15 0.84
C VAL A 501 -14.61 -25.73 -0.17
N ARG A 502 -14.70 -27.07 -0.29
CA ARG A 502 -15.56 -27.74 -1.30
C ARG A 502 -16.05 -29.12 -0.79
N PRO A 503 -17.21 -29.19 -0.09
CA PRO A 503 -18.14 -28.09 0.17
C PRO A 503 -17.58 -27.06 1.14
N LEU A 504 -17.95 -25.79 0.97
CA LEU A 504 -17.56 -24.72 1.88
C LEU A 504 -18.17 -24.95 3.26
N ARG A 505 -17.33 -24.87 4.29
CA ARG A 505 -17.74 -24.78 5.70
C ARG A 505 -16.93 -23.68 6.34
N ALA A 506 -17.61 -22.58 6.67
CA ALA A 506 -16.99 -21.42 7.27
C ALA A 506 -17.85 -20.82 8.39
N TYR A 507 -17.21 -20.07 9.26
CA TYR A 507 -17.84 -19.42 10.40
C TYR A 507 -17.26 -18.02 10.58
N VAL A 508 -18.06 -17.10 11.08
CA VAL A 508 -17.64 -15.75 11.44
C VAL A 508 -17.65 -15.64 12.96
N TYR A 509 -16.57 -15.13 13.55
CA TYR A 509 -16.56 -14.78 14.96
C TYR A 509 -17.52 -13.61 15.20
N ASN A 510 -18.40 -13.74 16.20
CA ASN A 510 -19.51 -12.80 16.39
C ASN A 510 -19.04 -11.41 16.82
N ASN A 511 -17.88 -11.32 17.46
CA ASN A 511 -17.25 -10.04 17.78
C ASN A 511 -16.33 -9.60 16.64
N PHE A 512 -16.24 -8.29 16.46
CA PHE A 512 -15.40 -7.63 15.45
C PHE A 512 -14.60 -6.49 16.08
N TRP A 513 -13.55 -6.04 15.39
CA TRP A 513 -12.74 -4.90 15.81
C TRP A 513 -13.09 -3.69 14.95
N ILE A 514 -13.10 -2.54 15.60
CA ILE A 514 -13.33 -1.26 14.95
C ILE A 514 -12.00 -0.51 14.90
N ARG A 515 -11.74 0.09 13.76
CA ARG A 515 -10.58 0.92 13.49
C ARG A 515 -11.09 2.25 12.95
N PHE A 516 -10.77 3.32 13.65
CA PHE A 516 -11.26 4.67 13.35
C PHE A 516 -10.17 5.49 12.66
N ALA A 517 -10.58 6.35 11.74
CA ALA A 517 -9.81 7.51 11.31
C ALA A 517 -9.73 8.54 12.45
N VAL A 518 -8.86 9.53 12.31
CA VAL A 518 -8.64 10.57 13.33
C VAL A 518 -9.43 11.81 12.99
N ASN A 519 -9.31 12.29 11.75
CA ASN A 519 -9.86 13.57 11.33
C ASN A 519 -11.30 13.44 10.81
N GLU A 520 -12.01 14.58 10.81
CA GLU A 520 -13.28 14.75 10.10
C GLU A 520 -13.14 14.27 8.67
N PHE A 521 -14.05 13.40 8.22
CA PHE A 521 -13.99 12.88 6.87
C PHE A 521 -14.19 13.99 5.83
N SER A 522 -13.27 14.09 4.87
CA SER A 522 -13.31 15.06 3.79
C SER A 522 -12.62 14.48 2.56
N LEU A 523 -13.03 14.92 1.35
CA LEU A 523 -12.36 14.56 0.09
C LEU A 523 -11.45 15.69 -0.42
N GLN A 524 -11.33 16.77 0.34
CA GLN A 524 -10.59 17.97 -0.06
C GLN A 524 -9.07 17.76 -0.03
N ARG A 525 -8.56 16.93 0.89
CA ARG A 525 -7.14 16.61 1.04
C ARG A 525 -6.90 15.10 1.01
N LEU A 526 -6.85 14.54 -0.19
CA LEU A 526 -6.65 13.11 -0.42
C LEU A 526 -5.30 12.58 0.08
N ASP A 527 -4.32 13.47 0.27
CA ASP A 527 -3.02 13.15 0.85
C ASP A 527 -3.04 13.03 2.40
N ASP A 528 -4.13 13.43 3.07
CA ASP A 528 -4.23 13.38 4.52
C ASP A 528 -4.47 11.94 5.04
N VAL A 529 -3.40 11.35 5.55
CA VAL A 529 -3.43 9.98 6.08
C VAL A 529 -4.41 9.83 7.25
N ASP A 530 -4.50 10.85 8.11
CA ASP A 530 -5.31 10.85 9.34
C ASP A 530 -6.82 10.93 9.05
N THR A 531 -7.19 11.41 7.85
CA THR A 531 -8.57 11.42 7.33
C THR A 531 -8.93 10.12 6.61
N HIS A 532 -8.02 9.60 5.78
CA HIS A 532 -8.36 8.57 4.79
C HIS A 532 -8.08 7.13 5.23
N PHE A 533 -7.17 6.93 6.19
CA PHE A 533 -6.79 5.62 6.72
C PHE A 533 -7.31 5.42 8.15
N THR A 534 -7.40 4.16 8.57
CA THR A 534 -7.96 3.76 9.86
C THR A 534 -6.98 2.91 10.69
N VAL A 535 -5.80 2.62 10.13
CA VAL A 535 -4.81 1.68 10.68
C VAL A 535 -3.66 2.46 11.34
N PHE A 536 -3.93 3.08 12.50
CA PHE A 536 -2.91 3.83 13.26
C PHE A 536 -2.21 3.01 14.35
N ASN A 537 -2.75 1.84 14.67
CA ASN A 537 -2.32 0.97 15.77
C ASN A 537 -0.94 0.31 15.60
N TYR A 538 -0.20 0.68 14.55
CA TYR A 538 1.19 0.26 14.32
C TYR A 538 2.16 1.44 14.26
N ALA A 539 1.65 2.67 14.28
CA ALA A 539 2.43 3.88 14.09
C ALA A 539 2.36 4.78 15.32
N ASP A 540 1.16 5.05 15.83
CA ASP A 540 0.94 6.03 16.89
C ASP A 540 -0.25 5.62 17.76
N ASP A 541 0.05 5.14 18.97
CA ASP A 541 -0.95 4.69 19.94
C ASP A 541 -1.86 5.84 20.43
N GLU A 542 -1.40 7.10 20.39
CA GLU A 542 -2.18 8.27 20.82
C GLU A 542 -3.35 8.54 19.86
N LYS A 543 -3.26 8.11 18.60
CA LYS A 543 -4.33 8.27 17.61
C LYS A 543 -5.44 7.21 17.73
N VAL A 544 -5.20 6.12 18.45
CA VAL A 544 -6.06 4.93 18.46
C VAL A 544 -7.22 5.08 19.43
N LEU A 545 -8.44 5.27 18.90
CA LEU A 545 -9.66 5.10 19.70
C LEU A 545 -10.00 3.62 19.83
N GLN A 546 -9.95 3.12 21.06
CA GLN A 546 -10.32 1.74 21.38
C GLN A 546 -11.80 1.63 21.74
N MET A 547 -12.49 0.66 21.12
CA MET A 547 -13.91 0.42 21.37
C MET A 547 -14.25 -1.05 21.13
N ASN A 548 -15.00 -1.66 22.05
CA ASN A 548 -15.56 -2.99 21.81
C ASN A 548 -16.80 -2.90 20.89
N CYS A 549 -17.17 -4.02 20.27
CA CYS A 549 -18.27 -4.03 19.31
C CYS A 549 -19.64 -3.71 19.94
N VAL A 550 -19.86 -4.05 21.22
CA VAL A 550 -21.15 -3.79 21.89
C VAL A 550 -21.38 -2.28 22.06
N ASP A 551 -20.36 -1.56 22.53
CA ASP A 551 -20.41 -0.10 22.70
C ASP A 551 -20.48 0.61 21.35
N PHE A 552 -19.75 0.12 20.35
CA PHE A 552 -19.83 0.64 18.98
C PHE A 552 -21.26 0.54 18.43
N VAL A 553 -21.87 -0.65 18.51
CA VAL A 553 -23.23 -0.89 18.02
C VAL A 553 -24.24 0.04 18.70
N LYS A 554 -24.15 0.18 20.02
CA LYS A 554 -25.03 1.07 20.76
C LYS A 554 -24.91 2.51 20.28
N ARG A 555 -23.68 3.05 20.22
CA ARG A 555 -23.43 4.43 19.78
C ARG A 555 -23.80 4.65 18.31
N PHE A 556 -23.59 3.65 17.46
CA PHE A 556 -24.00 3.69 16.07
C PHE A 556 -25.52 3.80 15.93
N GLU A 557 -26.29 2.96 16.63
CA GLU A 557 -27.75 3.04 16.62
C GLU A 557 -28.28 4.33 17.26
N ASP A 558 -27.60 4.88 18.27
CA ASP A 558 -27.94 6.17 18.86
C ASP A 558 -27.71 7.33 17.84
N THR A 559 -26.65 7.23 17.03
CA THR A 559 -26.31 8.21 15.97
C THR A 559 -27.26 8.08 14.78
N TYR A 560 -27.65 6.86 14.42
CA TYR A 560 -28.53 6.55 13.29
C TYR A 560 -29.78 5.77 13.76
N PRO A 561 -30.77 6.42 14.40
CA PRO A 561 -31.90 5.73 15.05
C PRO A 561 -32.79 4.91 14.11
N SER A 562 -32.80 5.24 12.82
CA SER A 562 -33.54 4.52 11.78
C SER A 562 -32.88 3.21 11.36
N ILE A 563 -31.61 3.00 11.72
CA ILE A 563 -30.81 1.86 11.27
C ILE A 563 -30.59 0.90 12.44
N LYS A 564 -30.84 -0.38 12.18
CA LYS A 564 -30.56 -1.47 13.13
C LYS A 564 -29.33 -2.24 12.73
N TRP A 565 -28.41 -2.39 13.68
CA TRP A 565 -27.14 -3.07 13.45
C TRP A 565 -27.33 -4.53 13.02
N SER A 566 -28.32 -5.22 13.58
CA SER A 566 -28.64 -6.60 13.19
C SER A 566 -28.88 -6.73 11.67
N SER A 567 -29.54 -5.75 11.05
CA SER A 567 -29.76 -5.74 9.60
C SER A 567 -28.46 -5.52 8.82
N ILE A 568 -27.56 -4.66 9.33
CA ILE A 568 -26.23 -4.47 8.72
C ILE A 568 -25.40 -5.75 8.85
N GLN A 569 -25.38 -6.37 10.03
CA GLN A 569 -24.63 -7.58 10.30
C GLN A 569 -25.09 -8.75 9.41
N ASP A 570 -26.40 -8.90 9.18
CA ASP A 570 -26.94 -9.87 8.23
C ASP A 570 -26.44 -9.64 6.79
N LYS A 571 -26.29 -8.37 6.37
CA LYS A 571 -25.70 -8.04 5.07
C LYS A 571 -24.21 -8.37 5.05
N ILE A 572 -23.46 -8.01 6.10
CA ILE A 572 -22.02 -8.31 6.22
C ILE A 572 -21.77 -9.81 6.10
N VAL A 573 -22.52 -10.63 6.85
CA VAL A 573 -22.43 -12.10 6.81
C VAL A 573 -22.63 -12.64 5.38
N LYS A 574 -23.58 -12.08 4.63
CA LYS A 574 -23.79 -12.45 3.22
C LYS A 574 -22.62 -12.04 2.33
N VAL A 575 -22.04 -10.86 2.54
CA VAL A 575 -20.84 -10.41 1.81
C VAL A 575 -19.67 -11.35 2.06
N LEU A 576 -19.41 -11.69 3.33
CA LEU A 576 -18.33 -12.61 3.71
C LEU A 576 -18.52 -14.00 3.08
N ARG A 577 -19.74 -14.55 3.14
CA ARG A 577 -20.09 -15.83 2.47
C ARG A 577 -19.75 -15.76 0.98
N LYS A 578 -20.28 -14.76 0.26
CA LYS A 578 -20.08 -14.62 -1.20
C LYS A 578 -18.60 -14.53 -1.57
N ALA A 579 -17.81 -13.78 -0.81
CA ALA A 579 -16.40 -13.60 -1.10
C ALA A 579 -15.60 -14.91 -0.91
N ILE A 580 -15.89 -15.66 0.15
CA ILE A 580 -15.24 -16.96 0.41
C ILE A 580 -15.69 -18.00 -0.61
N GLU A 581 -16.98 -18.03 -0.97
CA GLU A 581 -17.51 -18.88 -2.04
C GLU A 581 -16.82 -18.60 -3.38
N ALA A 582 -16.60 -17.32 -3.71
CA ALA A 582 -15.89 -16.92 -4.92
C ALA A 582 -14.45 -17.45 -4.94
N ALA A 583 -13.69 -17.27 -3.84
CA ALA A 583 -12.32 -17.77 -3.71
C ALA A 583 -12.22 -19.29 -3.67
N CYS A 584 -13.28 -19.98 -3.23
CA CYS A 584 -13.36 -21.44 -3.14
C CYS A 584 -14.06 -22.10 -4.34
N ARG A 585 -14.49 -21.33 -5.34
CA ARG A 585 -15.31 -21.84 -6.45
C ARG A 585 -14.55 -22.81 -7.36
N PHE A 586 -13.28 -22.53 -7.61
CA PHE A 586 -12.44 -23.30 -8.54
C PHE A 586 -11.29 -23.98 -7.81
N ASP A 587 -10.76 -25.05 -8.41
CA ASP A 587 -9.48 -25.63 -8.01
C ASP A 587 -8.32 -24.71 -8.44
N PRO A 588 -7.11 -24.89 -7.89
CA PRO A 588 -5.93 -24.13 -8.28
C PRO A 588 -5.70 -24.14 -9.81
N PRO A 589 -5.14 -23.04 -10.36
CA PRO A 589 -4.58 -21.89 -9.63
C PRO A 589 -5.59 -20.77 -9.34
N ARG A 590 -6.86 -20.91 -9.76
CA ARG A 590 -7.88 -19.84 -9.72
C ARG A 590 -8.66 -19.77 -8.40
N GLY A 591 -8.30 -20.59 -7.43
CA GLY A 591 -8.99 -20.67 -6.15
C GLY A 591 -8.22 -21.50 -5.14
N ILE A 592 -8.65 -21.41 -3.89
CA ILE A 592 -8.04 -22.10 -2.75
C ILE A 592 -8.14 -23.62 -2.97
N ALA A 593 -7.07 -24.37 -2.73
CA ALA A 593 -7.02 -25.81 -2.95
C ALA A 593 -7.82 -26.60 -1.90
N LYS A 594 -8.38 -27.74 -2.30
CA LYS A 594 -8.93 -28.71 -1.33
C LYS A 594 -7.79 -29.43 -0.62
N ASN A 595 -7.79 -29.37 0.70
CA ASN A 595 -6.93 -30.19 1.54
C ASN A 595 -7.65 -30.53 2.84
N VAL A 596 -7.83 -31.82 3.12
CA VAL A 596 -8.61 -32.28 4.29
C VAL A 596 -7.97 -31.91 5.64
N GLN A 597 -6.64 -31.72 5.66
CA GLN A 597 -5.87 -31.32 6.82
C GLN A 597 -5.92 -29.80 7.08
N SER A 598 -6.37 -29.00 6.11
CA SER A 598 -6.29 -27.54 6.19
C SER A 598 -7.45 -26.91 6.95
N ARG A 599 -7.14 -25.89 7.73
CA ARG A 599 -8.02 -24.96 8.44
C ARG A 599 -7.42 -23.57 8.25
N ALA A 600 -8.20 -22.51 8.21
CA ALA A 600 -7.63 -21.17 8.14
C ALA A 600 -8.47 -20.14 8.88
N MET A 601 -7.80 -19.06 9.26
CA MET A 601 -8.38 -17.90 9.90
C MET A 601 -7.97 -16.66 9.11
N TYR A 602 -8.96 -15.91 8.62
CA TYR A 602 -8.74 -14.69 7.86
C TYR A 602 -9.35 -13.49 8.57
N GLY A 603 -8.66 -12.35 8.51
CA GLY A 603 -9.22 -11.06 8.90
C GLY A 603 -9.86 -10.37 7.70
N ALA A 604 -11.18 -10.22 7.67
CA ALA A 604 -11.89 -9.53 6.60
C ALA A 604 -12.13 -8.06 6.97
N ASP A 605 -11.71 -7.14 6.11
CA ASP A 605 -11.84 -5.69 6.32
C ASP A 605 -13.08 -5.22 5.57
N ILE A 606 -14.08 -4.72 6.29
CA ILE A 606 -15.36 -4.23 5.75
C ILE A 606 -15.51 -2.75 6.07
N MET A 607 -15.98 -1.98 5.08
CA MET A 607 -16.42 -0.60 5.29
C MET A 607 -17.90 -0.48 4.98
N LEU A 608 -18.59 0.42 5.66
CA LEU A 608 -19.98 0.76 5.38
C LEU A 608 -20.03 2.01 4.52
N GLN A 609 -20.85 1.99 3.48
CA GLN A 609 -21.09 3.16 2.63
C GLN A 609 -22.59 3.38 2.44
N TRP A 610 -22.95 4.62 2.14
CA TRP A 610 -24.29 4.96 1.70
C TRP A 610 -24.49 4.57 0.23
N SER A 611 -25.68 4.07 -0.10
CA SER A 611 -26.05 3.70 -1.46
C SER A 611 -26.12 4.89 -2.41
N ASP A 612 -26.46 6.07 -1.88
CA ASP A 612 -26.63 7.32 -2.60
C ASP A 612 -26.44 8.51 -1.64
N SER A 613 -26.41 9.71 -2.19
CA SER A 613 -26.31 10.97 -1.42
C SER A 613 -27.55 11.27 -0.57
N GLU A 614 -28.64 10.51 -0.74
CA GLU A 614 -29.83 10.60 0.10
C GLU A 614 -29.76 9.66 1.32
N GLU A 615 -28.63 8.96 1.51
CA GLU A 615 -28.35 8.09 2.66
C GLU A 615 -29.45 7.04 2.90
N ARG A 616 -30.03 6.51 1.82
CA ARG A 616 -31.22 5.64 1.90
C ARG A 616 -30.92 4.25 2.44
N GLU A 617 -29.79 3.67 2.02
CA GLU A 617 -29.40 2.32 2.40
C GLU A 617 -27.91 2.24 2.75
N VAL A 618 -27.60 1.54 3.84
CA VAL A 618 -26.23 1.17 4.20
C VAL A 618 -25.82 -0.11 3.48
N LEU A 619 -24.71 -0.05 2.75
CA LEU A 619 -24.12 -1.15 1.99
C LEU A 619 -22.76 -1.54 2.59
N PRO A 620 -22.60 -2.78 3.08
CA PRO A 620 -21.30 -3.30 3.46
C PRO A 620 -20.45 -3.60 2.23
N THR A 621 -19.21 -3.12 2.24
CA THR A 621 -18.25 -3.26 1.16
C THR A 621 -16.97 -3.92 1.66
N LEU A 622 -16.62 -5.06 1.08
CA LEU A 622 -15.36 -5.74 1.36
C LEU A 622 -14.19 -4.96 0.78
N LEU A 623 -13.15 -4.77 1.58
CA LEU A 623 -11.91 -4.09 1.19
C LEU A 623 -10.79 -5.08 0.89
N GLU A 624 -10.59 -6.09 1.75
CA GLU A 624 -9.55 -7.11 1.63
C GLU A 624 -9.75 -8.25 2.65
N PHE A 625 -9.03 -9.36 2.45
CA PHE A 625 -8.75 -10.36 3.48
C PHE A 625 -7.28 -10.36 3.84
N ASN A 626 -7.00 -10.46 5.14
CA ASN A 626 -5.68 -10.51 5.72
C ASN A 626 -5.39 -11.93 6.21
N PHE A 627 -4.24 -12.46 5.80
CA PHE A 627 -3.67 -13.67 6.37
C PHE A 627 -3.32 -13.43 7.84
N MET A 628 -3.81 -14.29 8.73
CA MET A 628 -3.53 -14.26 10.18
C MET A 628 -3.62 -12.85 10.80
N PRO A 629 -4.84 -12.39 11.15
CA PRO A 629 -5.05 -11.08 11.77
C PRO A 629 -4.28 -10.95 13.09
N ASP A 630 -4.12 -9.71 13.56
CA ASP A 630 -3.46 -9.38 14.83
C ASP A 630 -4.11 -10.10 16.02
N CYS A 631 -3.49 -11.22 16.41
CA CYS A 631 -3.99 -12.11 17.45
C CYS A 631 -3.75 -11.55 18.85
N GLU A 632 -2.74 -10.70 19.04
CA GLU A 632 -2.41 -10.15 20.35
C GLU A 632 -3.49 -9.19 20.81
N ARG A 633 -3.84 -8.24 19.94
CA ARG A 633 -4.91 -7.32 20.22
C ARG A 633 -6.22 -8.11 20.36
N ALA A 634 -6.49 -9.08 19.49
CA ALA A 634 -7.67 -9.92 19.59
C ALA A 634 -7.85 -10.56 20.98
N CYS A 635 -6.80 -11.21 21.51
CA CYS A 635 -6.83 -11.83 22.84
C CYS A 635 -6.97 -10.82 23.98
N ARG A 636 -6.39 -9.61 23.85
CA ARG A 636 -6.55 -8.55 24.86
C ARG A 636 -7.99 -8.04 24.92
N TYR A 637 -8.66 -7.90 23.77
CA TYR A 637 -10.05 -7.41 23.69
C TYR A 637 -11.06 -8.47 24.09
N TYR A 638 -10.81 -9.71 23.67
CA TYR A 638 -11.71 -10.84 23.86
C TYR A 638 -10.87 -12.01 24.38
N PRO A 639 -10.76 -12.19 25.71
CA PRO A 639 -9.93 -13.23 26.31
C PRO A 639 -10.26 -14.64 25.80
N ASP A 640 -11.52 -14.88 25.43
CA ASP A 640 -12.00 -16.16 24.93
C ASP A 640 -11.70 -16.41 23.43
N PHE A 641 -11.04 -15.47 22.76
CA PHE A 641 -10.77 -15.54 21.33
C PHE A 641 -9.91 -16.75 20.96
N ALA A 642 -8.78 -16.95 21.65
CA ALA A 642 -7.86 -18.05 21.35
C ALA A 642 -8.55 -19.41 21.49
N ASP A 643 -9.29 -19.62 22.59
CA ASP A 643 -10.07 -20.84 22.80
C ASP A 643 -11.14 -21.02 21.73
N THR A 644 -11.83 -19.95 21.32
CA THR A 644 -12.84 -20.01 20.26
C THR A 644 -12.23 -20.42 18.92
N VAL A 645 -11.04 -19.89 18.57
CA VAL A 645 -10.29 -20.29 17.37
C VAL A 645 -10.00 -21.79 17.39
N PHE A 646 -9.42 -22.29 18.49
CA PHE A 646 -9.02 -23.69 18.58
C PHE A 646 -10.21 -24.65 18.66
N GLN A 647 -11.24 -24.30 19.43
CA GLN A 647 -12.48 -25.06 19.51
C GLN A 647 -13.15 -25.20 18.15
N THR A 648 -13.22 -24.10 17.38
CA THR A 648 -13.88 -24.08 16.07
C THR A 648 -13.06 -24.81 15.01
N LEU A 649 -11.77 -24.44 14.84
CA LEU A 649 -10.97 -24.93 13.72
C LEU A 649 -10.43 -26.35 13.92
N PHE A 650 -9.98 -26.69 15.14
CA PHE A 650 -9.16 -27.89 15.35
C PHE A 650 -9.83 -28.98 16.17
N LEU A 651 -10.81 -28.62 17.00
CA LEU A 651 -11.56 -29.55 17.87
C LEU A 651 -13.00 -29.80 17.40
N ASN A 652 -13.49 -29.05 16.39
CA ASN A 652 -14.85 -29.16 15.87
C ASN A 652 -15.94 -29.00 16.95
N ASN A 653 -15.65 -28.18 17.98
CA ASN A 653 -16.58 -27.80 19.05
C ASN A 653 -17.17 -26.42 18.72
N ILE A 654 -18.29 -26.40 17.99
CA ILE A 654 -18.89 -25.16 17.48
C ILE A 654 -19.83 -24.53 18.52
N ASN A 655 -19.42 -23.40 19.10
CA ASN A 655 -20.26 -22.62 20.00
C ASN A 655 -21.04 -21.54 19.23
N LYS A 656 -22.34 -21.78 18.98
CA LYS A 656 -23.22 -20.87 18.21
C LYS A 656 -23.41 -19.48 18.84
N ASN A 657 -23.08 -19.30 20.12
CA ASN A 657 -23.13 -17.98 20.74
C ASN A 657 -21.88 -17.15 20.43
N LYS A 658 -20.78 -17.81 20.04
CA LYS A 658 -19.49 -17.18 19.74
C LYS A 658 -19.21 -17.06 18.24
N VAL A 659 -19.74 -17.98 17.44
CA VAL A 659 -19.56 -17.99 15.99
C VAL A 659 -20.88 -18.18 15.24
N THR A 660 -20.99 -17.54 14.09
CA THR A 660 -22.11 -17.68 13.14
C THR A 660 -21.64 -18.46 11.91
N GLU A 661 -22.33 -19.54 11.55
CA GLU A 661 -22.03 -20.30 10.34
C GLU A 661 -22.37 -19.49 9.08
N ILE A 662 -21.42 -19.45 8.14
CA ILE A 662 -21.56 -18.77 6.86
C ILE A 662 -21.36 -19.75 5.71
#